data_AF-A0A0V1FDE8-F1
#
_entry.id   AF-A0A0V1FDE8-F1
#
_cell.length_a   1.000
_cell.length_b   1.000
_cell.length_c   1.000
_cell.angle_alpha   90.00
_cell.angle_beta   90.00
_cell.angle_gamma   90.00
#
_symmetry.space_group_name_H-M   'P 1'
#
loop_
_entity.id
_entity.type
_entity.pdbx_description
1 polymer ?
#
loop_
_entity_poly.entity_id
_entity_poly.type
_entity_poly.pdbx_seq_one_letter_code
_entity_poly.pdbx_strand_id
1 'polypeptide(L)'
;MMMIKAAVGIWSILLLVLFRLLVGHCPPPILVKPCVCISDQSWSKRGDDQRQLPTVVNVTCQHGKSWSRLRDALRPFRGGGYILQTLHLEKVHDAGGGRAGARGLFRNLHIGELLLHDCRLDRWRRDVFINTTVYAISIVGSKLNKISNRIFSRLVNLQEASFAYNQLSNLGHRGLRLGSGELMLLDLQHNQLSAVPRRALLGVGKLEILVLSHNKIHSLFKEDFENLPNLLAVELSHNPIIRVAPDAFVPLLALKHVGLAGIVCSDLSTALRFVLQRLVSLDISSTSIELPFLVSVGNASLEALVAQVKSDMSASDLASLTKLVDLDIRGSRHFRLRHVSATPSLASVQRLDVSETALTAPTTLAMFPNARTVFMNHNPTTTLSNRFVKANSQIRVLHMRHCEIRQISAHAFRPLRDTLDELNLSHNKLRWLNWRALLPLTALRLVDLSYNEFRDRALVRGRRSGSTVAYPLDRRILPTSVEELSLAGNGLRRVPVRCTSRLPELRRLNLAGNEIVSVQLQFYSNAKLTELNLNNNRISRLHPKAFAALNNLQHLNLGWNPLLSIGTVEFPAQLRYLGLTHARLKQIDNVYLSTLKHLHHLDLSFNGLKTIHATAVGESTSTLPASIVYLDLEGNPLDCSCQLLTLVDWLTVNAVTLSTSGTICYTPKSLRYLHPLRDLCWSSCQSDDTNTDNDTSSSSRGGDDFRNRDSLHFCKPI
;
A
#
# COMPACT_ATOMS: atom_id res chain seq x y z
N MET A 1 7.86 9.20 23.01
CA MET A 1 8.13 8.39 21.80
C MET A 1 9.51 7.70 21.80
N MET A 2 10.27 7.73 22.92
CA MET A 2 11.65 7.19 22.98
C MET A 2 11.87 6.01 23.95
N MET A 3 10.89 5.59 24.75
CA MET A 3 11.04 4.45 25.69
C MET A 3 10.46 3.12 25.20
N ILE A 4 10.01 3.04 23.95
CA ILE A 4 9.43 1.81 23.37
C ILE A 4 10.49 0.93 22.68
N LYS A 5 11.73 1.41 22.48
CA LYS A 5 12.67 0.85 21.50
C LYS A 5 13.34 -0.49 21.83
N ALA A 6 13.36 -0.97 23.07
CA ALA A 6 14.12 -2.17 23.42
C ALA A 6 13.34 -3.48 23.20
N ALA A 7 12.10 -3.57 23.66
CA ALA A 7 11.26 -4.77 23.44
C ALA A 7 10.54 -4.78 22.08
N VAL A 8 10.33 -3.58 21.51
CA VAL A 8 9.87 -3.39 20.13
C VAL A 8 10.98 -3.64 19.11
N GLY A 9 12.21 -3.99 19.51
CA GLY A 9 13.26 -4.37 18.56
C GLY A 9 12.93 -5.67 17.83
N ILE A 10 12.68 -6.76 18.58
CA ILE A 10 12.32 -8.06 17.99
C ILE A 10 10.88 -8.03 17.48
N TRP A 11 9.97 -7.34 18.18
CA TRP A 11 8.61 -7.12 17.70
C TRP A 11 8.58 -6.27 16.42
N SER A 12 9.42 -5.25 16.23
CA SER A 12 9.48 -4.49 14.97
C SER A 12 10.16 -5.25 13.87
N ILE A 13 11.14 -6.11 14.16
CA ILE A 13 11.75 -6.96 13.14
C ILE A 13 10.75 -8.04 12.73
N LEU A 14 10.07 -8.70 13.67
CA LEU A 14 8.96 -9.60 13.36
C LEU A 14 7.80 -8.88 12.71
N LEU A 15 7.43 -7.66 13.12
CA LEU A 15 6.35 -6.91 12.48
C LEU A 15 6.82 -6.37 11.14
N LEU A 16 8.08 -6.01 10.91
CA LEU A 16 8.59 -5.63 9.58
C LEU A 16 8.67 -6.85 8.66
N VAL A 17 9.05 -8.01 9.19
CA VAL A 17 9.04 -9.30 8.50
C VAL A 17 7.59 -9.71 8.25
N LEU A 18 6.77 -9.93 9.26
CA LEU A 18 5.32 -10.20 9.16
C LEU A 18 4.55 -9.13 8.38
N PHE A 19 4.90 -7.85 8.38
CA PHE A 19 4.26 -6.81 7.55
C PHE A 19 4.77 -6.88 6.10
N ARG A 20 6.06 -7.20 5.87
CA ARG A 20 6.56 -7.60 4.54
C ARG A 20 5.89 -8.91 4.04
N LEU A 21 5.42 -9.79 4.95
CA LEU A 21 4.89 -11.12 4.65
C LEU A 21 3.34 -11.20 4.60
N LEU A 22 2.61 -10.43 5.42
CA LEU A 22 1.14 -10.30 5.51
C LEU A 22 0.60 -9.27 4.52
N VAL A 23 1.36 -8.21 4.23
CA VAL A 23 1.08 -7.36 3.07
C VAL A 23 1.60 -8.13 1.86
N GLY A 24 0.75 -9.02 1.33
CA GLY A 24 0.94 -9.57 0.00
C GLY A 24 1.19 -8.42 -0.97
N HIS A 25 2.46 -8.23 -1.33
CA HIS A 25 2.96 -7.47 -2.49
C HIS A 25 2.23 -6.13 -2.75
N CYS A 26 2.49 -5.15 -1.90
CA CYS A 26 2.66 -3.77 -2.35
C CYS A 26 3.68 -3.09 -1.44
N PRO A 27 4.83 -2.61 -1.93
CA PRO A 27 5.65 -1.73 -1.11
C PRO A 27 4.83 -0.48 -0.78
N PRO A 28 4.88 0.06 0.46
CA PRO A 28 4.43 1.43 0.68
C PRO A 28 5.22 2.36 -0.25
N PRO A 29 4.65 3.48 -0.74
CA PRO A 29 5.37 4.45 -1.54
C PRO A 29 6.35 5.19 -0.62
N ILE A 30 7.50 4.57 -0.32
CA ILE A 30 8.61 5.22 0.33
C ILE A 30 9.44 5.85 -0.79
N LEU A 31 9.56 7.18 -0.70
CA LEU A 31 10.49 7.98 -1.50
C LEU A 31 11.88 7.33 -1.50
N VAL A 32 12.27 6.72 -2.62
CA VAL A 32 13.65 6.33 -2.87
C VAL A 32 14.06 6.81 -4.25
N LYS A 33 15.25 7.41 -4.29
CA LYS A 33 16.04 7.88 -5.43
C LYS A 33 15.93 6.98 -6.68
N PRO A 34 16.13 7.53 -7.89
CA PRO A 34 15.65 6.93 -9.14
C PRO A 34 16.11 5.48 -9.31
N CYS A 35 15.14 4.58 -9.48
CA CYS A 35 15.40 3.25 -10.00
C CYS A 35 15.86 3.38 -11.45
N VAL A 36 16.98 2.76 -11.81
CA VAL A 36 17.37 2.65 -13.21
C VAL A 36 16.55 1.52 -13.83
N CYS A 37 15.51 1.88 -14.56
CA CYS A 37 14.82 0.94 -15.45
C CYS A 37 15.66 0.77 -16.71
N ILE A 38 16.31 -0.38 -16.88
CA ILE A 38 17.08 -0.67 -18.08
C ILE A 38 16.09 -1.21 -19.14
N SER A 39 15.59 -0.32 -20.00
CA SER A 39 14.71 -0.65 -21.14
C SER A 39 15.53 -1.01 -22.40
N ASP A 40 14.89 -1.64 -23.40
CA ASP A 40 15.54 -2.37 -24.50
C ASP A 40 16.30 -1.50 -25.54
N GLN A 41 16.35 -0.17 -25.42
CA GLN A 41 17.00 0.71 -26.42
C GLN A 41 18.40 1.24 -26.08
N SER A 42 19.01 0.89 -24.94
CA SER A 42 20.39 1.30 -24.62
C SER A 42 21.31 0.11 -24.34
N TRP A 43 21.46 -0.74 -25.35
CA TRP A 43 22.48 -1.80 -25.37
C TRP A 43 23.69 -1.42 -26.22
N SER A 44 23.98 -0.12 -26.37
CA SER A 44 25.25 0.33 -26.95
C SER A 44 26.22 0.61 -25.82
N LYS A 45 27.44 0.03 -25.91
CA LYS A 45 28.61 0.47 -25.15
C LYS A 45 28.63 2.00 -25.15
N ARG A 46 28.36 2.64 -24.01
CA ARG A 46 28.89 4.00 -23.80
C ARG A 46 30.38 3.81 -23.56
N GLY A 47 31.15 4.30 -24.53
CA GLY A 47 32.59 4.43 -24.41
C GLY A 47 32.97 5.25 -23.19
N ASP A 48 34.23 5.05 -22.80
CA ASP A 48 34.96 5.84 -21.82
C ASP A 48 34.50 7.30 -21.80
N ASP A 49 33.81 7.69 -20.74
CA ASP A 49 33.95 9.05 -20.23
C ASP A 49 33.56 9.07 -18.76
N GLN A 50 34.59 9.35 -17.95
CA GLN A 50 34.50 9.53 -16.52
C GLN A 50 33.52 10.65 -16.18
N ARG A 51 32.49 10.33 -15.40
CA ARG A 51 31.86 11.23 -14.41
C ARG A 51 31.12 10.39 -13.36
N GLN A 52 31.65 10.44 -12.15
CA GLN A 52 31.22 9.70 -10.96
C GLN A 52 29.72 9.90 -10.67
N LEU A 53 28.99 8.78 -10.49
CA LEU A 53 27.69 8.63 -9.82
C LEU A 53 27.34 7.11 -9.70
N PRO A 54 26.50 6.70 -8.75
CA PRO A 54 26.84 6.19 -7.41
C PRO A 54 27.37 4.74 -7.36
N THR A 55 28.11 4.40 -6.29
CA THR A 55 28.64 3.06 -5.94
C THR A 55 27.58 2.01 -5.56
N VAL A 56 26.33 2.44 -5.37
CA VAL A 56 25.19 1.62 -4.94
C VAL A 56 23.99 1.88 -5.84
N VAL A 57 23.40 0.85 -6.45
CA VAL A 57 22.34 0.98 -7.48
C VAL A 57 21.19 -0.01 -7.24
N ASN A 58 19.95 0.44 -7.47
CA ASN A 58 18.75 -0.41 -7.55
C ASN A 58 18.37 -0.66 -9.01
N VAL A 59 18.17 -1.93 -9.37
CA VAL A 59 17.86 -2.35 -10.75
C VAL A 59 16.57 -3.16 -10.74
N THR A 60 15.61 -2.78 -11.59
CA THR A 60 14.34 -3.52 -11.78
C THR A 60 14.18 -3.90 -13.25
N CYS A 61 13.79 -5.16 -13.50
CA CYS A 61 13.51 -5.68 -14.84
C CYS A 61 12.13 -6.35 -14.87
N GLN A 62 11.24 -5.86 -15.73
CA GLN A 62 9.88 -6.39 -15.87
C GLN A 62 9.59 -6.89 -17.30
N HIS A 63 8.76 -7.94 -17.40
CA HIS A 63 8.05 -8.48 -18.59
C HIS A 63 8.89 -9.06 -19.76
N GLY A 64 8.66 -10.35 -20.07
CA GLY A 64 8.90 -10.92 -21.42
C GLY A 64 10.37 -11.14 -21.85
N LYS A 65 11.34 -10.99 -20.94
CA LYS A 65 12.77 -11.02 -21.27
C LYS A 65 13.39 -12.40 -21.03
N SER A 66 14.32 -12.81 -21.90
CA SER A 66 15.10 -14.05 -21.74
C SER A 66 16.28 -13.89 -20.77
N TRP A 67 16.70 -14.98 -20.14
CA TRP A 67 17.84 -14.98 -19.22
C TRP A 67 19.14 -14.53 -19.90
N SER A 68 19.29 -14.79 -21.21
CA SER A 68 20.47 -14.38 -21.97
C SER A 68 20.60 -12.87 -22.12
N ARG A 69 19.49 -12.17 -22.36
CA ARG A 69 19.50 -10.70 -22.43
C ARG A 69 19.90 -10.14 -21.08
N LEU A 70 19.20 -10.54 -20.01
CA LEU A 70 19.53 -10.07 -18.65
C LEU A 70 21.02 -10.26 -18.29
N ARG A 71 21.61 -11.40 -18.65
CA ARG A 71 23.05 -11.64 -18.43
C ARG A 71 23.94 -10.58 -19.05
N ASP A 72 23.58 -10.11 -20.25
CA ASP A 72 24.33 -9.10 -20.96
C ASP A 72 24.13 -7.71 -20.32
N ALA A 73 22.93 -7.41 -19.78
CA ALA A 73 22.63 -6.14 -19.10
C ALA A 73 23.39 -6.04 -17.77
N LEU A 74 23.66 -7.17 -17.15
CA LEU A 74 24.40 -7.23 -15.88
C LEU A 74 25.91 -7.14 -16.07
N ARG A 75 26.43 -7.17 -17.31
CA ARG A 75 27.89 -7.11 -17.57
C ARG A 75 28.59 -5.87 -16.98
N PRO A 76 28.04 -4.64 -17.07
CA PRO A 76 28.70 -3.45 -16.53
C PRO A 76 28.91 -3.50 -15.01
N PHE A 77 28.09 -4.27 -14.30
CA PHE A 77 28.17 -4.40 -12.83
C PHE A 77 29.14 -5.51 -12.38
N ARG A 78 29.78 -6.23 -13.31
CA ARG A 78 30.74 -7.29 -12.98
C ARG A 78 32.11 -6.69 -12.71
N GLY A 79 32.77 -7.11 -11.62
CA GLY A 79 34.17 -6.74 -11.34
C GLY A 79 34.44 -5.95 -10.06
N GLY A 80 33.47 -5.87 -9.13
CA GLY A 80 33.71 -5.39 -7.75
C GLY A 80 33.60 -3.87 -7.53
N GLY A 81 33.48 -3.07 -8.59
CA GLY A 81 33.29 -1.60 -8.47
C GLY A 81 31.86 -1.14 -8.14
N TYR A 82 30.88 -2.05 -8.15
CA TYR A 82 29.46 -1.74 -7.94
C TYR A 82 28.83 -2.71 -6.94
N ILE A 83 27.98 -2.17 -6.05
CA ILE A 83 27.09 -2.95 -5.19
C ILE A 83 25.66 -2.73 -5.67
N LEU A 84 25.00 -3.81 -6.12
CA LEU A 84 23.58 -3.78 -6.42
C LEU A 84 22.82 -3.89 -5.10
N GLN A 85 22.28 -2.78 -4.60
CA GLN A 85 21.55 -2.80 -3.32
C GLN A 85 20.31 -3.69 -3.44
N THR A 86 19.52 -3.50 -4.48
CA THR A 86 18.39 -4.37 -4.81
C THR A 86 18.39 -4.69 -6.31
N LEU A 87 18.30 -5.98 -6.66
CA LEU A 87 18.06 -6.46 -8.01
C LEU A 87 16.71 -7.17 -8.05
N HIS A 88 15.71 -6.54 -8.67
CA HIS A 88 14.35 -7.06 -8.76
C HIS A 88 14.03 -7.52 -10.19
N LEU A 89 13.69 -8.80 -10.32
CA LEU A 89 13.34 -9.46 -11.57
C LEU A 89 11.90 -9.98 -11.48
N GLU A 90 11.06 -9.59 -12.44
CA GLU A 90 9.66 -9.98 -12.48
C GLU A 90 9.30 -10.62 -13.83
N LYS A 91 8.65 -11.80 -13.79
CA LYS A 91 8.13 -12.52 -14.97
C LYS A 91 9.19 -12.87 -16.04
N VAL A 92 10.43 -13.13 -15.62
CA VAL A 92 11.53 -13.51 -16.53
C VAL A 92 11.41 -14.99 -16.93
N HIS A 93 11.42 -15.26 -18.24
CA HIS A 93 11.28 -16.61 -18.80
C HIS A 93 12.04 -16.75 -20.12
N ASP A 94 12.59 -17.93 -20.40
CA ASP A 94 13.19 -18.21 -21.71
C ASP A 94 12.09 -18.50 -22.74
N ALA A 95 11.97 -17.65 -23.76
CA ALA A 95 11.06 -17.84 -24.90
C ALA A 95 11.55 -18.90 -25.92
N GLY A 96 12.79 -19.39 -25.80
CA GLY A 96 13.41 -20.32 -26.76
C GLY A 96 14.25 -21.39 -26.07
N GLY A 97 14.11 -22.65 -26.49
CA GLY A 97 14.55 -23.87 -25.81
C GLY A 97 16.04 -24.07 -25.49
N GLY A 98 16.93 -23.06 -25.53
CA GLY A 98 18.36 -23.21 -25.26
C GLY A 98 18.74 -23.34 -23.77
N ARG A 99 19.73 -24.18 -23.44
CA ARG A 99 20.29 -24.36 -22.07
C ARG A 99 21.28 -23.25 -21.64
N ALA A 100 21.59 -22.28 -22.52
CA ALA A 100 22.72 -21.36 -22.35
C ALA A 100 22.38 -20.03 -21.64
N GLY A 101 21.09 -19.70 -21.46
CA GLY A 101 20.64 -18.39 -20.97
C GLY A 101 21.02 -18.08 -19.51
N ALA A 102 20.84 -19.04 -18.60
CA ALA A 102 21.11 -18.85 -17.16
C ALA A 102 22.58 -19.08 -16.75
N ARG A 103 23.45 -19.50 -17.68
CA ARG A 103 24.85 -19.86 -17.36
C ARG A 103 25.62 -18.63 -16.88
N GLY A 104 26.10 -18.66 -15.63
CA GLY A 104 26.86 -17.55 -15.04
C GLY A 104 26.11 -16.22 -15.04
N LEU A 105 24.79 -16.26 -14.86
CA LEU A 105 23.90 -15.08 -14.93
C LEU A 105 24.37 -13.96 -14.00
N PHE A 106 24.58 -14.29 -12.71
CA PHE A 106 24.99 -13.33 -11.68
C PHE A 106 26.49 -13.35 -11.38
N ARG A 107 27.29 -13.94 -12.27
CA ARG A 107 28.72 -14.16 -12.03
C ARG A 107 29.44 -12.85 -11.71
N ASN A 108 30.27 -12.85 -10.66
CA ASN A 108 31.08 -11.71 -10.22
C ASN A 108 30.27 -10.46 -9.83
N LEU A 109 29.05 -10.62 -9.31
CA LEU A 109 28.21 -9.53 -8.80
C LEU A 109 28.19 -9.50 -7.27
N HIS A 110 28.05 -8.29 -6.72
CA HIS A 110 27.77 -8.07 -5.29
C HIS A 110 26.35 -7.54 -5.15
N ILE A 111 25.45 -8.37 -4.64
CA ILE A 111 24.02 -8.06 -4.53
C ILE A 111 23.67 -8.01 -3.04
N GLY A 112 23.02 -6.94 -2.60
CA GLY A 112 22.36 -6.90 -1.30
C GLY A 112 21.15 -7.83 -1.33
N GLU A 113 20.08 -7.38 -1.99
CA GLU A 113 18.82 -8.09 -2.07
C GLU A 113 18.51 -8.53 -3.51
N LEU A 114 18.26 -9.82 -3.71
CA LEU A 114 17.85 -10.40 -4.99
C LEU A 114 16.38 -10.84 -4.91
N LEU A 115 15.51 -10.14 -5.63
CA LEU A 115 14.06 -10.40 -5.67
C LEU A 115 13.69 -11.04 -7.01
N LEU A 116 13.10 -12.24 -6.96
CA LEU A 116 12.69 -13.03 -8.13
C LEU A 116 11.19 -13.34 -8.02
N HIS A 117 10.36 -12.58 -8.72
CA HIS A 117 8.91 -12.74 -8.70
C HIS A 117 8.43 -13.35 -10.02
N ASP A 118 7.62 -14.41 -9.93
CA ASP A 118 7.03 -15.10 -11.07
C ASP A 118 8.04 -15.51 -12.16
N CYS A 119 9.27 -15.86 -11.75
CA CYS A 119 10.34 -16.21 -12.66
C CYS A 119 10.42 -17.73 -12.88
N ARG A 120 10.75 -18.17 -14.09
CA ARG A 120 10.89 -19.60 -14.39
C ARG A 120 12.33 -20.09 -14.17
N LEU A 121 12.58 -20.78 -13.06
CA LEU A 121 13.95 -21.15 -12.62
C LEU A 121 14.38 -22.59 -12.99
N ASP A 122 13.57 -23.33 -13.75
CA ASP A 122 13.73 -24.76 -14.07
C ASP A 122 15.12 -25.17 -14.61
N ARG A 123 15.89 -24.22 -15.13
CA ARG A 123 17.17 -24.45 -15.82
C ARG A 123 18.39 -23.90 -15.10
N TRP A 124 18.22 -23.39 -13.87
CA TRP A 124 19.34 -22.89 -13.08
C TRP A 124 20.31 -24.01 -12.69
N ARG A 125 21.60 -23.69 -12.74
CA ARG A 125 22.71 -24.61 -12.44
C ARG A 125 23.57 -24.08 -11.30
N ARG A 126 24.51 -24.92 -10.83
CA ARG A 126 25.46 -24.58 -9.76
C ARG A 126 26.35 -23.37 -10.07
N ASP A 127 26.43 -22.95 -11.32
CA ASP A 127 27.29 -21.88 -11.81
C ASP A 127 26.59 -20.51 -11.95
N VAL A 128 25.29 -20.43 -11.62
CA VAL A 128 24.51 -19.18 -11.68
C VAL A 128 25.10 -18.09 -10.77
N PHE A 129 25.60 -18.49 -9.60
CA PHE A 129 26.17 -17.63 -8.56
C PHE A 129 27.69 -17.80 -8.40
N ILE A 130 28.44 -17.96 -9.50
CA ILE A 130 29.91 -18.04 -9.42
C ILE A 130 30.47 -16.70 -8.94
N ASN A 131 31.19 -16.73 -7.83
CA ASN A 131 31.86 -15.56 -7.25
C ASN A 131 30.87 -14.38 -7.07
N THR A 132 29.67 -14.72 -6.61
CA THR A 132 28.57 -13.77 -6.38
C THR A 132 28.31 -13.70 -4.89
N THR A 133 28.16 -12.50 -4.34
CA THR A 133 27.64 -12.32 -2.98
C THR A 133 26.17 -11.91 -3.05
N VAL A 134 25.36 -12.49 -2.18
CA VAL A 134 23.94 -12.15 -1.99
C VAL A 134 23.70 -12.13 -0.48
N TYR A 135 23.15 -11.04 0.05
CA TYR A 135 22.78 -10.92 1.47
C TYR A 135 21.39 -11.49 1.73
N ALA A 136 20.41 -11.10 0.91
CA ALA A 136 19.03 -11.54 0.98
C ALA A 136 18.54 -12.04 -0.38
N ILE A 137 17.82 -13.16 -0.39
CA ILE A 137 17.18 -13.68 -1.60
C ILE A 137 15.70 -13.95 -1.36
N SER A 138 14.85 -13.50 -2.27
CA SER A 138 13.41 -13.78 -2.26
C SER A 138 12.99 -14.36 -3.59
N ILE A 139 12.37 -15.54 -3.55
CA ILE A 139 11.84 -16.23 -4.73
C ILE A 139 10.37 -16.51 -4.50
N VAL A 140 9.50 -15.72 -5.12
CA VAL A 140 8.05 -15.73 -4.87
C VAL A 140 7.30 -16.07 -6.16
N GLY A 141 6.21 -16.83 -6.06
CA GLY A 141 5.30 -17.10 -7.20
C GLY A 141 5.91 -17.93 -8.33
N SER A 142 7.13 -18.44 -8.15
CA SER A 142 7.95 -19.07 -9.20
C SER A 142 7.65 -20.57 -9.41
N LYS A 143 6.53 -21.06 -8.85
CA LYS A 143 6.04 -22.45 -8.96
C LYS A 143 7.07 -23.52 -8.59
N LEU A 144 8.01 -23.20 -7.70
CA LEU A 144 9.04 -24.16 -7.29
C LEU A 144 8.43 -25.31 -6.49
N ASN A 145 8.74 -26.55 -6.86
CA ASN A 145 8.31 -27.74 -6.11
C ASN A 145 9.42 -28.35 -5.21
N LYS A 146 10.68 -27.98 -5.45
CA LYS A 146 11.85 -28.40 -4.66
C LYS A 146 12.96 -27.37 -4.77
N ILE A 147 13.74 -27.22 -3.70
CA ILE A 147 14.96 -26.39 -3.70
C ILE A 147 16.17 -27.27 -4.00
N SER A 148 16.95 -26.90 -5.02
CA SER A 148 18.23 -27.56 -5.29
C SER A 148 19.34 -26.92 -4.47
N ASN A 149 19.75 -27.59 -3.39
CA ASN A 149 20.80 -27.08 -2.48
C ASN A 149 22.14 -26.81 -3.19
N ARG A 150 22.36 -27.39 -4.38
CA ARG A 150 23.58 -27.18 -5.19
C ARG A 150 23.67 -25.79 -5.83
N ILE A 151 22.56 -25.07 -5.97
CA ILE A 151 22.53 -23.76 -6.64
C ILE A 151 22.96 -22.67 -5.67
N PHE A 152 22.43 -22.70 -4.44
CA PHE A 152 22.63 -21.68 -3.43
C PHE A 152 23.81 -21.97 -2.48
N SER A 153 24.45 -23.14 -2.60
CA SER A 153 25.57 -23.54 -1.73
C SER A 153 26.81 -22.64 -1.83
N ARG A 154 26.88 -21.78 -2.85
CA ARG A 154 27.98 -20.82 -3.04
C ARG A 154 27.72 -19.45 -2.41
N LEU A 155 26.49 -19.17 -1.98
CA LEU A 155 26.10 -17.87 -1.44
C LEU A 155 26.48 -17.72 0.03
N VAL A 156 27.76 -17.76 0.34
CA VAL A 156 28.29 -17.89 1.72
C VAL A 156 27.87 -16.77 2.69
N ASN A 157 27.45 -15.60 2.17
CA ASN A 157 27.02 -14.46 2.99
C ASN A 157 25.49 -14.33 3.09
N LEU A 158 24.75 -15.34 2.66
CA LEU A 158 23.28 -15.28 2.65
C LEU A 158 22.74 -15.35 4.08
N GLN A 159 22.07 -14.28 4.51
CA GLN A 159 21.47 -14.13 5.83
C GLN A 159 19.94 -14.26 5.80
N GLU A 160 19.30 -13.88 4.70
CA GLU A 160 17.85 -13.95 4.56
C GLU A 160 17.46 -14.72 3.30
N ALA A 161 16.54 -15.67 3.43
CA ALA A 161 16.00 -16.42 2.31
C ALA A 161 14.48 -16.57 2.42
N SER A 162 13.74 -16.11 1.40
CA SER A 162 12.32 -16.38 1.24
C SER A 162 12.07 -17.23 0.00
N PHE A 163 11.27 -18.27 0.16
CA PHE A 163 10.70 -19.08 -0.91
C PHE A 163 9.18 -19.13 -0.80
N ALA A 164 8.57 -18.05 -0.32
CA ALA A 164 7.13 -17.96 -0.08
C ALA A 164 6.30 -18.10 -1.36
N TYR A 165 5.04 -18.52 -1.22
CA TYR A 165 4.07 -18.64 -2.33
C TYR A 165 4.61 -19.49 -3.50
N ASN A 166 5.24 -20.62 -3.18
CA ASN A 166 5.66 -21.64 -4.15
C ASN A 166 4.85 -22.93 -3.92
N GLN A 167 5.34 -24.05 -4.44
CA GLN A 167 4.71 -25.37 -4.36
C GLN A 167 5.62 -26.39 -3.66
N LEU A 168 6.46 -25.92 -2.74
CA LEU A 168 7.46 -26.75 -2.08
C LEU A 168 6.77 -27.77 -1.17
N SER A 169 6.95 -29.06 -1.47
CA SER A 169 6.47 -30.16 -0.61
C SER A 169 7.58 -30.72 0.28
N ASN A 170 8.85 -30.49 -0.08
CA ASN A 170 10.01 -30.79 0.74
C ASN A 170 11.20 -29.91 0.32
N LEU A 171 12.23 -29.87 1.17
CA LEU A 171 13.47 -29.12 0.94
C LEU A 171 14.69 -30.03 0.71
N GLY A 172 14.45 -31.31 0.38
CA GLY A 172 15.48 -32.34 0.29
C GLY A 172 16.04 -32.80 1.65
N HIS A 173 16.92 -33.81 1.62
CA HIS A 173 17.39 -34.54 2.81
C HIS A 173 18.85 -34.25 3.20
N ARG A 174 19.58 -33.39 2.46
CA ARG A 174 21.02 -33.16 2.63
C ARG A 174 21.37 -31.84 3.36
N GLY A 175 20.45 -31.30 4.16
CA GLY A 175 20.57 -29.97 4.77
C GLY A 175 20.44 -28.84 3.73
N LEU A 176 19.71 -27.78 4.07
CA LEU A 176 19.72 -26.48 3.41
C LEU A 176 21.11 -25.89 3.65
N ARG A 177 22.09 -26.34 2.86
CA ARG A 177 23.38 -25.69 2.74
C ARG A 177 23.24 -24.40 1.93
N LEU A 178 22.19 -23.61 2.20
CA LEU A 178 22.08 -22.25 1.71
C LEU A 178 23.18 -21.47 2.46
N GLY A 179 24.21 -21.02 1.74
CA GLY A 179 25.19 -20.08 2.28
C GLY A 179 25.82 -20.42 3.64
N SER A 180 26.73 -21.39 3.68
CA SER A 180 27.68 -21.67 4.78
C SER A 180 27.18 -21.67 6.25
N GLY A 181 25.88 -21.65 6.51
CA GLY A 181 25.31 -21.63 7.87
C GLY A 181 25.12 -20.22 8.47
N GLU A 182 25.20 -19.15 7.68
CA GLU A 182 24.99 -17.75 8.14
C GLU A 182 23.52 -17.29 8.09
N LEU A 183 22.61 -18.18 7.67
CA LEU A 183 21.20 -17.86 7.50
C LEU A 183 20.54 -17.53 8.85
N MET A 184 19.99 -16.32 8.97
CA MET A 184 19.27 -15.81 10.15
C MET A 184 17.74 -15.84 9.95
N LEU A 185 17.25 -15.65 8.71
CA LEU A 185 15.83 -15.69 8.38
C LEU A 185 15.55 -16.67 7.26
N LEU A 186 14.58 -17.57 7.48
CA LEU A 186 14.06 -18.48 6.48
C LEU A 186 12.54 -18.40 6.43
N ASP A 187 12.03 -17.95 5.28
CA ASP A 187 10.60 -17.87 5.02
C ASP A 187 10.16 -18.90 3.96
N LEU A 188 9.22 -19.74 4.36
CA LEU A 188 8.67 -20.85 3.59
C LEU A 188 7.14 -20.82 3.60
N GLN A 189 6.52 -19.67 3.90
CA GLN A 189 5.05 -19.59 3.97
C GLN A 189 4.37 -19.90 2.64
N HIS A 190 3.08 -20.25 2.68
CA HIS A 190 2.28 -20.52 1.48
C HIS A 190 2.94 -21.55 0.54
N ASN A 191 3.36 -22.67 1.11
CA ASN A 191 3.90 -23.82 0.39
C ASN A 191 3.06 -25.08 0.71
N GLN A 192 3.57 -26.27 0.40
CA GLN A 192 2.88 -27.55 0.56
C GLN A 192 3.62 -28.47 1.55
N LEU A 193 4.36 -27.92 2.51
CA LEU A 193 5.14 -28.70 3.47
C LEU A 193 4.21 -29.44 4.44
N SER A 194 4.32 -30.76 4.51
CA SER A 194 3.48 -31.60 5.39
C SER A 194 4.06 -31.78 6.80
N ALA A 195 5.32 -31.38 7.00
CA ALA A 195 6.04 -31.42 8.28
C ALA A 195 7.14 -30.36 8.29
N VAL A 196 7.62 -30.00 9.47
CA VAL A 196 8.83 -29.17 9.61
C VAL A 196 9.99 -29.91 8.92
N PRO A 197 10.75 -29.28 8.01
CA PRO A 197 11.74 -29.96 7.20
C PRO A 197 13.05 -30.20 7.99
N ARG A 198 12.99 -30.94 9.12
CA ARG A 198 14.09 -31.10 10.09
C ARG A 198 15.43 -31.53 9.50
N ARG A 199 15.41 -32.46 8.53
CA ARG A 199 16.63 -32.92 7.83
C ARG A 199 17.26 -31.81 6.97
N ALA A 200 16.44 -30.91 6.45
CA ALA A 200 16.88 -29.77 5.69
C ALA A 200 17.33 -28.62 6.62
N LEU A 201 16.87 -28.57 7.87
CA LEU A 201 17.33 -27.56 8.84
C LEU A 201 18.65 -27.96 9.53
N LEU A 202 19.21 -29.14 9.22
CA LEU A 202 20.55 -29.53 9.64
C LEU A 202 21.59 -28.56 9.07
N GLY A 203 22.28 -27.83 9.95
CA GLY A 203 23.39 -26.93 9.62
C GLY A 203 23.05 -25.44 9.52
N VAL A 204 21.81 -25.03 9.76
CA VAL A 204 21.40 -23.60 9.87
C VAL A 204 21.21 -23.17 11.33
N GLY A 205 22.19 -23.48 12.19
CA GLY A 205 22.10 -23.24 13.63
C GLY A 205 22.09 -21.75 14.05
N LYS A 206 22.41 -20.83 13.13
CA LYS A 206 22.31 -19.37 13.35
C LYS A 206 20.91 -18.80 13.05
N LEU A 207 19.97 -19.65 12.63
CA LEU A 207 18.63 -19.20 12.27
C LEU A 207 17.93 -18.58 13.49
N GLU A 208 17.46 -17.35 13.33
CA GLU A 208 16.74 -16.58 14.33
C GLU A 208 15.23 -16.56 14.04
N ILE A 209 14.83 -16.56 12.77
CA ILE A 209 13.43 -16.46 12.35
C ILE A 209 13.11 -17.56 11.34
N LEU A 210 12.08 -18.35 11.65
CA LEU A 210 11.55 -19.39 10.77
C LEU A 210 10.06 -19.19 10.54
N VAL A 211 9.68 -18.96 9.28
CA VAL A 211 8.27 -18.77 8.88
C VAL A 211 7.81 -19.98 8.07
N LEU A 212 6.78 -20.65 8.57
CA LEU A 212 6.18 -21.87 8.02
C LEU A 212 4.66 -21.76 7.87
N SER A 213 4.09 -20.56 7.99
CA SER A 213 2.64 -20.35 7.94
C SER A 213 2.00 -20.74 6.61
N HIS A 214 0.71 -21.07 6.64
CA HIS A 214 -0.04 -21.52 5.46
C HIS A 214 0.65 -22.68 4.72
N ASN A 215 1.09 -23.71 5.45
CA ASN A 215 1.56 -24.98 4.90
C ASN A 215 0.56 -26.10 5.25
N LYS A 216 1.01 -27.36 5.22
CA LYS A 216 0.21 -28.56 5.51
C LYS A 216 0.77 -29.33 6.72
N ILE A 217 1.44 -28.64 7.65
CA ILE A 217 2.05 -29.28 8.81
C ILE A 217 0.95 -29.81 9.75
N HIS A 218 1.03 -31.09 10.11
CA HIS A 218 0.00 -31.77 10.91
C HIS A 218 0.36 -31.98 12.38
N SER A 219 1.66 -32.07 12.69
CA SER A 219 2.16 -32.39 14.03
C SER A 219 3.51 -31.76 14.28
N LEU A 220 3.80 -31.43 15.54
CA LEU A 220 5.10 -30.91 15.98
C LEU A 220 5.70 -31.81 17.06
N PHE A 221 6.98 -32.12 16.91
CA PHE A 221 7.76 -32.91 17.86
C PHE A 221 9.05 -32.18 18.24
N LYS A 222 9.71 -32.63 19.31
CA LYS A 222 10.99 -32.06 19.78
C LYS A 222 12.08 -32.12 18.69
N GLU A 223 12.14 -33.21 17.94
CA GLU A 223 13.15 -33.45 16.90
C GLU A 223 13.03 -32.48 15.72
N ASP A 224 11.88 -31.82 15.57
CA ASP A 224 11.66 -30.85 14.50
C ASP A 224 12.49 -29.58 14.69
N PHE A 225 12.84 -29.26 15.95
CA PHE A 225 13.48 -28.02 16.37
C PHE A 225 14.84 -28.22 17.06
N GLU A 226 15.29 -29.47 17.23
CA GLU A 226 16.47 -29.85 18.01
C GLU A 226 17.77 -29.12 17.61
N ASN A 227 17.89 -28.72 16.33
CA ASN A 227 19.08 -28.08 15.77
C ASN A 227 18.97 -26.54 15.66
N LEU A 228 17.97 -25.92 16.30
CA LEU A 228 17.69 -24.48 16.18
C LEU A 228 17.71 -23.75 17.55
N PRO A 229 18.80 -23.82 18.34
CA PRO A 229 18.84 -23.24 19.69
C PRO A 229 18.74 -21.71 19.71
N ASN A 230 19.16 -21.04 18.63
CA ASN A 230 19.17 -19.59 18.49
C ASN A 230 17.88 -19.01 17.93
N LEU A 231 16.87 -19.84 17.63
CA LEU A 231 15.62 -19.37 17.04
C LEU A 231 14.90 -18.44 18.03
N LEU A 232 14.76 -17.18 17.65
CA LEU A 232 14.02 -16.15 18.37
C LEU A 232 12.53 -16.20 18.05
N ALA A 233 12.16 -16.62 16.84
CA ALA A 233 10.78 -16.64 16.39
C ALA A 233 10.45 -17.79 15.46
N VAL A 234 9.29 -18.40 15.71
CA VAL A 234 8.70 -19.41 14.85
C VAL A 234 7.25 -19.06 14.55
N GLU A 235 6.90 -19.08 13.27
CA GLU A 235 5.59 -18.70 12.77
C GLU A 235 4.98 -19.90 12.03
N LEU A 236 3.95 -20.49 12.63
CA LEU A 236 3.34 -21.78 12.23
C LEU A 236 1.83 -21.63 11.97
N SER A 237 1.32 -20.39 11.94
CA SER A 237 -0.10 -20.12 11.78
C SER A 237 -0.68 -20.72 10.50
N HIS A 238 -1.97 -21.01 10.52
CA HIS A 238 -2.73 -21.56 9.40
C HIS A 238 -2.13 -22.86 8.85
N ASN A 239 -1.58 -23.69 9.73
CA ASN A 239 -1.28 -25.09 9.46
C ASN A 239 -2.34 -25.98 10.13
N PRO A 240 -2.72 -27.12 9.51
CA PRO A 240 -3.66 -28.08 10.11
C PRO A 240 -3.00 -28.92 11.23
N ILE A 241 -2.35 -28.26 12.19
CA ILE A 241 -1.65 -28.88 13.31
C ILE A 241 -2.69 -29.36 14.32
N ILE A 242 -2.79 -30.68 14.47
CA ILE A 242 -3.73 -31.34 15.38
C ILE A 242 -3.04 -31.77 16.69
N ARG A 243 -1.72 -31.99 16.65
CA ARG A 243 -0.94 -32.49 17.79
C ARG A 243 0.37 -31.72 17.95
N VAL A 244 0.67 -31.30 19.18
CA VAL A 244 1.96 -30.71 19.56
C VAL A 244 2.50 -31.51 20.74
N ALA A 245 3.70 -32.07 20.60
CA ALA A 245 4.34 -32.80 21.69
C ALA A 245 4.63 -31.86 22.88
N PRO A 246 4.52 -32.32 24.15
CA PRO A 246 4.76 -31.50 25.34
C PRO A 246 6.12 -30.82 25.40
N ASP A 247 7.12 -31.41 24.75
CA ASP A 247 8.51 -30.93 24.71
C ASP A 247 8.91 -30.33 23.35
N ALA A 248 7.95 -30.13 22.43
CA ALA A 248 8.23 -29.71 21.06
C ALA A 248 9.09 -28.42 20.98
N PHE A 249 8.80 -27.43 21.84
CA PHE A 249 9.52 -26.15 21.84
C PHE A 249 10.70 -26.09 22.83
N VAL A 250 10.93 -27.13 23.63
CA VAL A 250 12.01 -27.16 24.64
C VAL A 250 13.41 -26.91 24.04
N PRO A 251 13.76 -27.42 22.84
CA PRO A 251 15.06 -27.15 22.22
C PRO A 251 15.30 -25.67 21.83
N LEU A 252 14.24 -24.87 21.69
CA LEU A 252 14.33 -23.48 21.23
C LEU A 252 14.71 -22.55 22.39
N LEU A 253 15.99 -22.57 22.77
CA LEU A 253 16.46 -21.93 23.99
C LEU A 253 16.28 -20.40 23.99
N ALA A 254 16.46 -19.76 22.82
CA ALA A 254 16.36 -18.32 22.64
C ALA A 254 14.94 -17.82 22.30
N LEU A 255 13.93 -18.70 22.24
CA LEU A 255 12.61 -18.38 21.71
C LEU A 255 11.92 -17.21 22.44
N LYS A 256 11.46 -16.24 21.67
CA LYS A 256 10.74 -15.03 22.13
C LYS A 256 9.35 -14.90 21.52
N HIS A 257 9.14 -15.42 20.31
CA HIS A 257 7.88 -15.27 19.57
C HIS A 257 7.40 -16.61 19.05
N VAL A 258 6.12 -16.89 19.25
CA VAL A 258 5.44 -18.08 18.72
C VAL A 258 4.12 -17.66 18.08
N GLY A 259 3.99 -17.91 16.79
CA GLY A 259 2.75 -17.74 16.03
C GLY A 259 2.08 -19.08 15.75
N LEU A 260 0.87 -19.26 16.25
CA LEU A 260 0.06 -20.48 16.15
C LEU A 260 -1.39 -20.15 15.78
N ALA A 261 -1.63 -19.02 15.12
CA ALA A 261 -2.98 -18.61 14.76
C ALA A 261 -3.64 -19.64 13.83
N GLY A 262 -4.91 -19.95 14.05
CA GLY A 262 -5.69 -20.81 13.16
C GLY A 262 -5.25 -22.28 13.10
N ILE A 263 -4.48 -22.77 14.07
CA ILE A 263 -4.24 -24.21 14.23
C ILE A 263 -5.46 -24.91 14.85
N VAL A 264 -5.53 -26.23 14.70
CA VAL A 264 -6.66 -27.07 15.17
C VAL A 264 -6.34 -27.88 16.43
N CYS A 265 -5.16 -27.69 17.02
CA CYS A 265 -4.73 -28.39 18.23
C CYS A 265 -5.63 -28.02 19.41
N SER A 266 -6.14 -29.02 20.11
CA SER A 266 -7.06 -28.83 21.25
C SER A 266 -6.35 -28.45 22.54
N ASP A 267 -5.08 -28.84 22.70
CA ASP A 267 -4.29 -28.58 23.90
C ASP A 267 -2.87 -28.13 23.51
N LEU A 268 -2.50 -26.91 23.93
CA LEU A 268 -1.13 -26.38 23.85
C LEU A 268 -0.51 -26.16 25.24
N SER A 269 -1.26 -26.43 26.31
CA SER A 269 -0.90 -26.03 27.67
C SER A 269 0.43 -26.64 28.09
N THR A 270 0.64 -27.93 27.86
CA THR A 270 1.88 -28.64 28.21
C THR A 270 3.07 -28.18 27.37
N ALA A 271 2.89 -28.00 26.05
CA ALA A 271 3.93 -27.53 25.15
C ALA A 271 4.38 -26.09 25.43
N LEU A 272 3.44 -25.19 25.75
CA LEU A 272 3.75 -23.79 26.05
C LEU A 272 4.26 -23.59 27.47
N ARG A 273 3.89 -24.45 28.44
CA ARG A 273 4.29 -24.32 29.86
C ARG A 273 5.80 -24.16 30.04
N PHE A 274 6.62 -24.84 29.25
CA PHE A 274 8.09 -24.81 29.36
C PHE A 274 8.74 -23.57 28.71
N VAL A 275 7.99 -22.81 27.92
CA VAL A 275 8.52 -21.65 27.16
C VAL A 275 7.83 -20.33 27.52
N LEU A 276 6.64 -20.32 28.13
CA LEU A 276 5.90 -19.08 28.45
C LEU A 276 6.69 -18.07 29.30
N GLN A 277 7.60 -18.51 30.17
CA GLN A 277 8.42 -17.63 31.01
C GLN A 277 9.49 -16.84 30.23
N ARG A 278 9.82 -17.24 29.00
CA ARG A 278 10.81 -16.56 28.13
C ARG A 278 10.19 -15.86 26.93
N LEU A 279 8.94 -16.18 26.59
CA LEU A 279 8.22 -15.59 25.47
C LEU A 279 7.89 -14.11 25.74
N VAL A 280 8.05 -13.30 24.72
CA VAL A 280 7.67 -11.88 24.65
C VAL A 280 6.36 -11.73 23.89
N SER A 281 6.13 -12.58 22.88
CA SER A 281 4.92 -12.57 22.06
C SER A 281 4.33 -13.95 21.90
N LEU A 282 3.00 -14.00 21.89
CA LEU A 282 2.23 -15.18 21.55
C LEU A 282 1.03 -14.81 20.69
N ASP A 283 0.89 -15.45 19.54
CA ASP A 283 -0.34 -15.43 18.74
C ASP A 283 -0.98 -16.82 18.74
N ILE A 284 -2.16 -16.90 19.33
CA ILE A 284 -3.01 -18.10 19.39
C ILE A 284 -4.43 -17.75 18.89
N SER A 285 -4.57 -16.71 18.09
CA SER A 285 -5.85 -16.30 17.52
C SER A 285 -6.46 -17.40 16.65
N SER A 286 -7.79 -17.43 16.55
CA SER A 286 -8.53 -18.45 15.79
C SER A 286 -8.27 -19.92 16.17
N THR A 287 -7.58 -20.20 17.29
CA THR A 287 -7.40 -21.57 17.78
C THR A 287 -8.64 -22.08 18.51
N SER A 288 -8.76 -23.38 18.73
CA SER A 288 -9.84 -23.96 19.55
C SER A 288 -9.60 -23.87 21.06
N ILE A 289 -8.61 -23.09 21.48
CA ILE A 289 -8.06 -23.13 22.83
C ILE A 289 -8.73 -22.06 23.68
N GLU A 290 -9.11 -22.44 24.89
CA GLU A 290 -9.63 -21.51 25.88
C GLU A 290 -8.48 -20.82 26.63
N LEU A 291 -8.50 -19.50 26.77
CA LEU A 291 -7.45 -18.73 27.43
C LEU A 291 -7.14 -19.02 28.92
N PRO A 292 -8.00 -19.65 29.75
CA PRO A 292 -7.69 -19.91 31.16
C PRO A 292 -6.38 -20.66 31.43
N PHE A 293 -5.82 -21.42 30.46
CA PHE A 293 -4.52 -22.07 30.66
C PHE A 293 -3.36 -21.08 30.84
N LEU A 294 -3.41 -19.89 30.21
CA LEU A 294 -2.35 -18.88 30.34
C LEU A 294 -2.26 -18.34 31.78
N VAL A 295 -3.38 -18.36 32.52
CA VAL A 295 -3.44 -17.97 33.95
C VAL A 295 -2.69 -18.97 34.83
N SER A 296 -2.82 -20.26 34.53
CA SER A 296 -2.24 -21.34 35.33
C SER A 296 -0.71 -21.38 35.33
N VAL A 297 -0.07 -20.74 34.34
CA VAL A 297 1.39 -20.69 34.17
C VAL A 297 2.00 -19.45 34.83
N GLY A 298 1.22 -18.71 35.62
CA GLY A 298 1.56 -17.54 36.44
C GLY A 298 3.04 -17.15 36.44
N ASN A 299 3.35 -16.01 35.79
CA ASN A 299 4.68 -15.42 35.53
C ASN A 299 5.16 -15.50 34.07
N ALA A 300 4.26 -15.30 33.10
CA ALA A 300 4.64 -15.13 31.71
C ALA A 300 5.32 -13.76 31.49
N SER A 301 6.42 -13.72 30.74
CA SER A 301 7.12 -12.47 30.35
C SER A 301 6.47 -11.76 29.16
N LEU A 302 5.23 -12.14 28.83
CA LEU A 302 4.55 -11.69 27.62
C LEU A 302 4.30 -10.18 27.67
N GLU A 303 4.79 -9.50 26.64
CA GLU A 303 4.52 -8.10 26.39
C GLU A 303 3.43 -7.93 25.32
N ALA A 304 3.18 -8.97 24.53
CA ALA A 304 2.13 -8.95 23.53
C ALA A 304 1.41 -10.28 23.39
N LEU A 305 0.08 -10.20 23.24
CA LEU A 305 -0.80 -11.35 23.12
C LEU A 305 -1.86 -11.08 22.06
N VAL A 306 -1.95 -11.98 21.08
CA VAL A 306 -3.04 -12.04 20.11
C VAL A 306 -3.81 -13.33 20.37
N ALA A 307 -5.10 -13.21 20.67
CA ALA A 307 -5.94 -14.35 20.98
C ALA A 307 -7.39 -14.14 20.53
N GLN A 308 -8.11 -15.22 20.28
CA GLN A 308 -9.54 -15.14 20.01
C GLN A 308 -10.28 -16.06 20.97
N VAL A 309 -11.08 -15.48 21.86
CA VAL A 309 -11.77 -16.22 22.91
C VAL A 309 -13.05 -16.83 22.38
N LYS A 310 -13.14 -18.16 22.42
CA LYS A 310 -14.34 -18.92 22.05
C LYS A 310 -15.31 -19.17 23.21
N SER A 311 -14.82 -19.13 24.46
CA SER A 311 -15.62 -19.30 25.67
C SER A 311 -15.76 -18.01 26.47
N ASP A 312 -16.58 -18.01 27.51
CA ASP A 312 -16.73 -16.88 28.43
C ASP A 312 -15.38 -16.63 29.14
N MET A 313 -14.62 -15.63 28.71
CA MET A 313 -13.45 -15.13 29.43
C MET A 313 -13.79 -13.84 30.18
N SER A 314 -13.28 -13.76 31.41
CA SER A 314 -13.31 -12.57 32.24
C SER A 314 -11.97 -11.84 32.17
N ALA A 315 -11.96 -10.52 32.39
CA ALA A 315 -10.69 -9.81 32.44
C ALA A 315 -9.80 -10.17 33.65
N SER A 316 -10.35 -10.83 34.68
CA SER A 316 -9.55 -11.47 35.73
C SER A 316 -8.58 -12.51 35.17
N ASP A 317 -8.95 -13.18 34.08
CA ASP A 317 -8.12 -14.19 33.44
C ASP A 317 -6.91 -13.58 32.71
N LEU A 318 -6.87 -12.26 32.55
CA LEU A 318 -5.70 -11.56 32.00
C LEU A 318 -4.90 -10.84 33.08
N ALA A 319 -5.43 -10.70 34.29
CA ALA A 319 -4.85 -9.86 35.34
C ALA A 319 -3.45 -10.31 35.80
N SER A 320 -3.10 -11.59 35.60
CA SER A 320 -1.76 -12.11 35.89
C SER A 320 -0.69 -11.68 34.87
N LEU A 321 -1.09 -11.21 33.68
CA LEU A 321 -0.20 -10.78 32.60
C LEU A 321 0.23 -9.32 32.79
N THR A 322 0.94 -9.05 33.90
CA THR A 322 1.27 -7.69 34.34
C THR A 322 2.26 -6.93 33.45
N LYS A 323 2.96 -7.62 32.54
CA LYS A 323 3.89 -7.03 31.56
C LYS A 323 3.25 -6.74 30.21
N LEU A 324 1.97 -7.06 30.03
CA LEU A 324 1.32 -6.99 28.74
C LEU A 324 1.16 -5.53 28.30
N VAL A 325 1.74 -5.17 27.16
CA VAL A 325 1.70 -3.83 26.54
C VAL A 325 0.74 -3.80 25.36
N ASP A 326 0.70 -4.88 24.56
CA ASP A 326 -0.17 -5.02 23.39
C ASP A 326 -1.13 -6.21 23.57
N LEU A 327 -2.43 -5.93 23.53
CA LEU A 327 -3.48 -6.94 23.67
C LEU A 327 -4.42 -6.86 22.48
N ASP A 328 -4.45 -7.91 21.68
CA ASP A 328 -5.41 -8.09 20.60
C ASP A 328 -6.30 -9.29 20.92
N ILE A 329 -7.57 -8.99 21.18
CA ILE A 329 -8.61 -9.99 21.40
C ILE A 329 -9.73 -9.87 20.37
N ARG A 330 -9.41 -9.44 19.15
CA ARG A 330 -10.41 -9.25 18.10
C ARG A 330 -11.19 -10.52 17.83
N GLY A 331 -12.47 -10.36 17.47
CA GLY A 331 -13.34 -11.49 17.13
C GLY A 331 -13.75 -12.36 18.32
N SER A 332 -13.40 -11.97 19.55
CA SER A 332 -13.76 -12.68 20.78
C SER A 332 -15.18 -12.35 21.23
N ARG A 333 -16.20 -12.87 20.52
CA ARG A 333 -17.62 -12.53 20.75
C ARG A 333 -18.16 -12.95 22.12
N HIS A 334 -17.51 -13.89 22.80
CA HIS A 334 -17.86 -14.35 24.15
C HIS A 334 -17.07 -13.62 25.26
N PHE A 335 -16.24 -12.65 24.89
CA PHE A 335 -15.48 -11.87 25.87
C PHE A 335 -16.41 -11.02 26.73
N ARG A 336 -16.46 -11.32 28.03
CA ARG A 336 -17.32 -10.64 28.99
C ARG A 336 -16.48 -9.95 30.05
N LEU A 337 -16.66 -8.65 30.14
CA LEU A 337 -16.02 -7.86 31.19
C LEU A 337 -16.95 -7.87 32.40
N ARG A 338 -16.89 -8.93 33.19
CA ARG A 338 -17.58 -8.95 34.48
C ARG A 338 -16.95 -7.88 35.37
N HIS A 339 -17.78 -6.98 35.88
CA HIS A 339 -17.41 -5.91 36.77
C HIS A 339 -17.01 -6.51 38.12
N VAL A 340 -15.75 -6.93 38.26
CA VAL A 340 -15.22 -7.32 39.57
C VAL A 340 -14.53 -6.08 40.11
N SER A 341 -15.13 -5.43 41.10
CA SER A 341 -14.55 -4.29 41.82
C SER A 341 -13.15 -4.55 42.40
N ALA A 342 -12.72 -5.82 42.42
CA ALA A 342 -11.42 -6.30 42.88
C ALA A 342 -10.46 -6.80 41.78
N THR A 343 -10.79 -6.72 40.47
CA THR A 343 -9.83 -7.13 39.42
C THR A 343 -8.69 -6.11 39.29
N PRO A 344 -7.41 -6.55 39.30
CA PRO A 344 -6.28 -5.69 39.01
C PRO A 344 -6.46 -5.01 37.66
N SER A 345 -6.23 -3.70 37.59
CA SER A 345 -6.23 -2.99 36.32
C SER A 345 -5.09 -3.48 35.44
N LEU A 346 -5.35 -3.72 34.14
CA LEU A 346 -4.33 -4.00 33.13
C LEU A 346 -3.65 -2.69 32.71
N ALA A 347 -3.03 -2.03 33.69
CA ALA A 347 -2.44 -0.71 33.55
C ALA A 347 -1.16 -0.71 32.68
N SER A 348 -0.58 -1.88 32.42
CA SER A 348 0.56 -2.04 31.52
C SER A 348 0.16 -1.89 30.04
N VAL A 349 -1.11 -2.19 29.71
CA VAL A 349 -1.61 -2.21 28.33
C VAL A 349 -1.68 -0.80 27.76
N GLN A 350 -0.99 -0.60 26.64
CA GLN A 350 -0.94 0.67 25.90
C GLN A 350 -1.65 0.58 24.55
N ARG A 351 -1.66 -0.61 23.93
CA ARG A 351 -2.39 -0.90 22.69
C ARG A 351 -3.41 -2.00 22.96
N LEU A 352 -4.66 -1.72 22.57
CA LEU A 352 -5.79 -2.61 22.81
C LEU A 352 -6.63 -2.72 21.52
N ASP A 353 -6.80 -3.94 21.02
CA ASP A 353 -7.76 -4.26 19.98
C ASP A 353 -8.87 -5.18 20.54
N VAL A 354 -10.07 -4.62 20.64
CA VAL A 354 -11.29 -5.32 21.04
C VAL A 354 -12.34 -5.25 19.92
N SER A 355 -11.89 -5.16 18.67
CA SER A 355 -12.78 -5.16 17.52
C SER A 355 -13.56 -6.49 17.42
N GLU A 356 -14.80 -6.45 16.95
CA GLU A 356 -15.63 -7.66 16.76
C GLU A 356 -15.86 -8.51 18.04
N THR A 357 -15.85 -7.88 19.21
CA THR A 357 -16.07 -8.55 20.52
C THR A 357 -17.52 -8.50 20.99
N ALA A 358 -18.44 -8.02 20.15
CA ALA A 358 -19.86 -7.83 20.45
C ALA A 358 -20.14 -6.92 21.66
N LEU A 359 -19.21 -6.01 21.98
CA LEU A 359 -19.38 -5.08 23.10
C LEU A 359 -20.50 -4.07 22.81
N THR A 360 -21.53 -4.08 23.66
CA THR A 360 -22.66 -3.14 23.61
C THR A 360 -22.52 -2.00 24.62
N ALA A 361 -21.83 -2.25 25.75
CA ALA A 361 -21.61 -1.29 26.83
C ALA A 361 -20.09 -1.04 27.00
N PRO A 362 -19.56 0.06 26.48
CA PRO A 362 -18.12 0.28 26.43
C PRO A 362 -17.50 0.78 27.76
N THR A 363 -18.12 0.49 28.90
CA THR A 363 -17.48 0.64 30.23
C THR A 363 -16.18 -0.16 30.34
N THR A 364 -15.92 -1.08 29.40
CA THR A 364 -14.69 -1.81 29.14
C THR A 364 -13.39 -1.04 29.32
N LEU A 365 -13.32 0.20 28.82
CA LEU A 365 -12.09 1.00 28.84
C LEU A 365 -11.65 1.35 30.27
N ALA A 366 -12.56 1.20 31.24
CA ALA A 366 -12.30 1.31 32.66
C ALA A 366 -11.14 0.47 33.18
N MET A 367 -10.90 -0.68 32.56
CA MET A 367 -9.91 -1.68 32.97
C MET A 367 -8.51 -1.42 32.39
N PHE A 368 -8.43 -0.58 31.37
CA PHE A 368 -7.21 -0.26 30.62
C PHE A 368 -6.89 1.24 30.76
N PRO A 369 -6.57 1.72 31.97
CA PRO A 369 -6.48 3.16 32.25
C PRO A 369 -5.39 3.87 31.45
N ASN A 370 -4.31 3.15 31.09
CA ASN A 370 -3.16 3.68 30.37
C ASN A 370 -3.16 3.38 28.87
N ALA A 371 -4.25 2.82 28.34
CA ALA A 371 -4.38 2.57 26.91
C ALA A 371 -4.27 3.89 26.14
N ARG A 372 -3.37 3.91 25.15
CA ARG A 372 -3.13 5.05 24.25
C ARG A 372 -3.76 4.83 22.88
N THR A 373 -3.74 3.58 22.40
CA THR A 373 -4.32 3.20 21.12
C THR A 373 -5.39 2.16 21.36
N VAL A 374 -6.62 2.44 20.94
CA VAL A 374 -7.77 1.57 21.16
C VAL A 374 -8.54 1.38 19.85
N PHE A 375 -8.67 0.13 19.44
CA PHE A 375 -9.54 -0.29 18.34
C PHE A 375 -10.76 -1.01 18.91
N MET A 376 -11.95 -0.52 18.57
CA MET A 376 -13.23 -1.11 18.97
C MET A 376 -14.14 -1.29 17.75
N ASN A 377 -13.57 -1.56 16.57
CA ASN A 377 -14.31 -1.60 15.31
C ASN A 377 -15.32 -2.76 15.30
N HIS A 378 -16.38 -2.64 14.49
CA HIS A 378 -17.38 -3.70 14.29
C HIS A 378 -18.05 -4.18 15.59
N ASN A 379 -18.17 -3.32 16.59
CA ASN A 379 -18.92 -3.60 17.81
C ASN A 379 -20.31 -2.95 17.75
N PRO A 380 -21.39 -3.62 18.18
CA PRO A 380 -22.77 -3.13 18.08
C PRO A 380 -23.07 -2.01 19.12
N THR A 381 -22.34 -0.90 19.05
CA THR A 381 -22.45 0.24 19.97
C THR A 381 -23.31 1.34 19.34
N THR A 382 -24.62 1.29 19.59
CA THR A 382 -25.57 2.23 18.96
C THR A 382 -25.46 3.67 19.48
N THR A 383 -25.03 3.87 20.73
CA THR A 383 -24.94 5.19 21.38
C THR A 383 -23.67 5.35 22.22
N LEU A 384 -23.00 6.50 22.10
CA LEU A 384 -21.88 6.87 22.96
C LEU A 384 -22.35 7.77 24.11
N SER A 385 -22.37 7.23 25.33
CA SER A 385 -22.78 7.96 26.55
C SER A 385 -21.60 8.67 27.24
N ASN A 386 -21.88 9.48 28.26
CA ASN A 386 -20.85 10.12 29.10
C ASN A 386 -20.10 9.13 30.01
N ARG A 387 -20.53 7.88 30.09
CA ARG A 387 -19.85 6.79 30.82
C ARG A 387 -18.94 5.95 29.92
N PHE A 388 -18.82 6.33 28.64
CA PHE A 388 -18.02 5.60 27.66
C PHE A 388 -16.53 5.58 28.05
N VAL A 389 -15.98 6.74 28.43
CA VAL A 389 -14.56 6.88 28.79
C VAL A 389 -14.46 7.33 30.24
N LYS A 390 -13.47 6.80 30.98
CA LYS A 390 -13.15 7.25 32.35
C LYS A 390 -12.31 8.53 32.35
N ALA A 391 -12.44 9.33 33.42
CA ALA A 391 -11.80 10.64 33.59
C ALA A 391 -10.27 10.67 33.35
N ASN A 392 -9.53 9.64 33.75
CA ASN A 392 -8.05 9.62 33.71
C ASN A 392 -7.47 8.92 32.48
N SER A 393 -8.30 8.69 31.45
CA SER A 393 -7.91 7.93 30.27
C SER A 393 -6.83 8.63 29.45
N GLN A 394 -5.82 7.88 29.01
CA GLN A 394 -4.69 8.37 28.23
C GLN A 394 -4.82 8.10 26.72
N ILE A 395 -6.05 7.85 26.24
CA ILE A 395 -6.31 7.48 24.85
C ILE A 395 -5.94 8.64 23.92
N ARG A 396 -5.11 8.33 22.94
CA ARG A 396 -4.67 9.22 21.86
C ARG A 396 -5.26 8.85 20.52
N VAL A 397 -5.46 7.56 20.28
CA VAL A 397 -6.04 7.02 19.04
C VAL A 397 -7.24 6.17 19.42
N LEU A 398 -8.42 6.54 18.90
CA LEU A 398 -9.66 5.81 19.13
C LEU A 398 -10.36 5.51 17.81
N HIS A 399 -10.48 4.22 17.47
CA HIS A 399 -11.15 3.77 16.26
C HIS A 399 -12.41 2.99 16.60
N MET A 400 -13.55 3.46 16.08
CA MET A 400 -14.87 2.85 16.26
C MET A 400 -15.61 2.78 14.92
N ARG A 401 -14.96 2.17 13.93
CA ARG A 401 -15.53 1.99 12.59
C ARG A 401 -16.58 0.90 12.60
N HIS A 402 -17.63 1.02 11.79
CA HIS A 402 -18.66 -0.02 11.66
C HIS A 402 -19.33 -0.40 12.99
N CYS A 403 -19.50 0.56 13.92
CA CYS A 403 -20.09 0.29 15.23
C CYS A 403 -21.60 0.58 15.33
N GLU A 404 -22.25 0.87 14.20
CA GLU A 404 -23.67 1.26 14.13
C GLU A 404 -24.06 2.50 14.96
N ILE A 405 -23.09 3.37 15.29
CA ILE A 405 -23.32 4.53 16.14
C ILE A 405 -24.29 5.49 15.47
N ARG A 406 -25.39 5.82 16.16
CA ARG A 406 -26.42 6.77 15.71
C ARG A 406 -26.35 8.11 16.43
N GLN A 407 -25.90 8.11 17.69
CA GLN A 407 -25.91 9.29 18.56
C GLN A 407 -24.67 9.34 19.45
N ILE A 408 -24.16 10.56 19.65
CA ILE A 408 -23.03 10.86 20.54
C ILE A 408 -23.49 11.87 21.58
N SER A 409 -23.38 11.51 22.85
CA SER A 409 -23.67 12.41 23.97
C SER A 409 -22.72 13.59 23.99
N ALA A 410 -23.21 14.75 24.44
CA ALA A 410 -22.45 16.01 24.55
C ALA A 410 -21.17 15.89 25.39
N HIS A 411 -21.09 14.88 26.28
CA HIS A 411 -19.96 14.70 27.19
C HIS A 411 -19.23 13.36 26.97
N ALA A 412 -19.51 12.64 25.87
CA ALA A 412 -18.96 11.30 25.62
C ALA A 412 -17.43 11.27 25.63
N PHE A 413 -16.78 12.31 25.09
CA PHE A 413 -15.32 12.42 24.98
C PHE A 413 -14.70 13.44 25.93
N ARG A 414 -15.46 13.98 26.90
CA ARG A 414 -14.96 14.99 27.85
C ARG A 414 -13.64 14.58 28.55
N PRO A 415 -13.45 13.31 28.97
CA PRO A 415 -12.18 12.86 29.55
C PRO A 415 -10.98 12.92 28.62
N LEU A 416 -11.21 12.93 27.30
CA LEU A 416 -10.18 12.85 26.28
C LEU A 416 -9.80 14.20 25.68
N ARG A 417 -10.23 15.28 26.34
CA ARG A 417 -10.11 16.67 25.88
C ARG A 417 -8.72 17.01 25.37
N ASP A 418 -7.70 16.70 26.16
CA ASP A 418 -6.32 17.12 25.95
C ASP A 418 -5.41 15.98 25.49
N THR A 419 -5.98 14.78 25.24
CA THR A 419 -5.22 13.56 24.94
C THR A 419 -5.51 12.98 23.56
N LEU A 420 -6.74 13.11 23.05
CA LEU A 420 -7.13 12.46 21.80
C LEU A 420 -6.57 13.19 20.58
N ASP A 421 -5.64 12.53 19.88
CA ASP A 421 -5.01 13.00 18.64
C ASP A 421 -5.81 12.55 17.40
N GLU A 422 -6.38 11.35 17.43
CA GLU A 422 -7.02 10.70 16.29
C GLU A 422 -8.34 10.01 16.68
N LEU A 423 -9.40 10.34 15.93
CA LEU A 423 -10.73 9.77 16.09
C LEU A 423 -11.27 9.25 14.76
N ASN A 424 -11.52 7.94 14.68
CA ASN A 424 -12.18 7.33 13.53
C ASN A 424 -13.59 6.85 13.88
N LEU A 425 -14.59 7.50 13.29
CA LEU A 425 -16.02 7.19 13.40
C LEU A 425 -16.62 6.84 12.03
N SER A 426 -15.81 6.40 11.07
CA SER A 426 -16.28 6.06 9.73
C SER A 426 -17.21 4.84 9.70
N HIS A 427 -18.03 4.74 8.65
CA HIS A 427 -18.98 3.64 8.47
C HIS A 427 -19.95 3.43 9.64
N ASN A 428 -20.40 4.52 10.28
CA ASN A 428 -21.44 4.48 11.30
C ASN A 428 -22.78 4.99 10.71
N LYS A 429 -23.74 5.29 11.58
CA LYS A 429 -25.09 5.74 11.20
C LYS A 429 -25.37 7.16 11.73
N LEU A 430 -24.32 7.98 11.81
CA LEU A 430 -24.42 9.33 12.35
C LEU A 430 -25.12 10.24 11.34
N ARG A 431 -26.22 10.86 11.78
CA ARG A 431 -26.96 11.86 10.99
C ARG A 431 -26.60 13.29 11.31
N TRP A 432 -26.08 13.51 12.51
CA TRP A 432 -25.67 14.80 13.04
C TRP A 432 -24.54 14.59 14.03
N LEU A 433 -23.73 15.62 14.22
CA LEU A 433 -22.67 15.62 15.21
C LEU A 433 -23.05 16.53 16.38
N ASN A 434 -22.77 16.04 17.57
CA ASN A 434 -22.92 16.85 18.77
C ASN A 434 -21.67 17.71 18.94
N TRP A 435 -21.76 19.00 18.58
CA TRP A 435 -20.64 19.93 18.68
C TRP A 435 -20.05 20.02 20.10
N ARG A 436 -20.86 19.82 21.15
CA ARG A 436 -20.37 19.83 22.54
C ARG A 436 -19.44 18.65 22.84
N ALA A 437 -19.54 17.56 22.10
CA ALA A 437 -18.72 16.37 22.29
C ALA A 437 -17.34 16.50 21.65
N LEU A 438 -17.25 17.11 20.46
CA LEU A 438 -16.02 17.16 19.64
C LEU A 438 -15.26 18.48 19.76
N LEU A 439 -15.96 19.61 19.86
CA LEU A 439 -15.33 20.93 19.92
C LEU A 439 -14.33 21.11 21.07
N PRO A 440 -14.53 20.50 22.26
CA PRO A 440 -13.56 20.60 23.35
C PRO A 440 -12.22 19.87 23.10
N LEU A 441 -12.14 18.96 22.13
CA LEU A 441 -10.98 18.09 21.91
C LEU A 441 -9.80 18.87 21.30
N THR A 442 -9.06 19.59 22.14
CA THR A 442 -8.02 20.55 21.75
C THR A 442 -6.77 19.91 21.14
N ALA A 443 -6.52 18.63 21.43
CA ALA A 443 -5.40 17.86 20.87
C ALA A 443 -5.74 17.20 19.52
N LEU A 444 -7.01 17.20 19.10
CA LEU A 444 -7.48 16.40 17.96
C LEU A 444 -6.94 16.92 16.63
N ARG A 445 -6.26 16.06 15.88
CA ARG A 445 -5.63 16.36 14.59
C ARG A 445 -6.32 15.64 13.44
N LEU A 446 -6.64 14.36 13.61
CA LEU A 446 -7.26 13.53 12.58
C LEU A 446 -8.68 13.14 12.98
N VAL A 447 -9.63 13.42 12.09
CA VAL A 447 -11.02 13.02 12.25
C VAL A 447 -11.55 12.37 10.99
N ASP A 448 -11.91 11.09 11.08
CA ASP A 448 -12.56 10.37 10.01
C ASP A 448 -14.05 10.15 10.32
N LEU A 449 -14.88 10.79 9.51
CA LEU A 449 -16.34 10.79 9.59
C LEU A 449 -16.96 10.25 8.29
N SER A 450 -16.16 9.57 7.47
CA SER A 450 -16.61 9.04 6.18
C SER A 450 -17.69 7.97 6.33
N TYR A 451 -18.50 7.79 5.28
CA TYR A 451 -19.55 6.76 5.20
C TYR A 451 -20.52 6.78 6.38
N ASN A 452 -20.96 7.97 6.78
CA ASN A 452 -22.06 8.20 7.72
C ASN A 452 -23.31 8.69 6.97
N GLU A 453 -24.30 9.21 7.69
CA GLU A 453 -25.58 9.68 7.15
C GLU A 453 -25.73 11.21 7.23
N PHE A 454 -24.64 11.99 7.04
CA PHE A 454 -24.67 13.47 7.09
C PHE A 454 -25.35 14.13 5.87
N ARG A 455 -26.20 13.40 5.14
CA ARG A 455 -26.88 13.87 3.93
C ARG A 455 -27.81 15.06 4.21
N ASP A 456 -27.83 16.00 3.27
CA ASP A 456 -28.75 17.13 3.30
C ASP A 456 -30.19 16.63 3.22
N ARG A 457 -31.01 16.92 4.25
CA ARG A 457 -32.45 16.62 4.18
C ARG A 457 -33.13 17.59 3.22
N ALA A 458 -34.00 17.06 2.36
CA ALA A 458 -34.92 17.88 1.58
C ALA A 458 -35.84 18.65 2.53
N LEU A 459 -36.13 19.92 2.20
CA LEU A 459 -37.17 20.73 2.85
C LEU A 459 -38.46 19.91 2.96
N VAL A 460 -38.80 19.45 4.17
CA VAL A 460 -40.19 19.08 4.45
C VAL A 460 -40.94 20.40 4.52
N ARG A 461 -41.81 20.67 3.54
CA ARG A 461 -42.73 21.82 3.53
C ARG A 461 -43.73 21.68 4.69
N GLY A 462 -43.30 21.99 5.91
CA GLY A 462 -44.16 22.14 7.07
C GLY A 462 -44.83 23.50 7.03
N ARG A 463 -46.16 23.50 6.91
CA ARG A 463 -47.03 24.67 7.07
C ARG A 463 -46.93 25.19 8.50
N ARG A 464 -45.95 26.06 8.79
CA ARG A 464 -46.01 27.21 9.71
C ARG A 464 -44.60 27.71 10.00
N SER A 465 -44.38 28.97 9.64
CA SER A 465 -43.33 29.91 10.05
C SER A 465 -41.93 29.33 10.38
N GLY A 466 -40.98 29.53 9.47
CA GLY A 466 -39.55 29.54 9.80
C GLY A 466 -38.81 28.19 9.88
N SER A 467 -39.14 27.20 9.05
CA SER A 467 -38.30 25.99 8.92
C SER A 467 -37.03 26.25 8.11
N THR A 468 -35.96 26.73 8.76
CA THR A 468 -34.60 26.57 8.23
C THR A 468 -34.25 25.09 8.31
N VAL A 469 -33.97 24.48 7.16
CA VAL A 469 -33.36 23.14 7.12
C VAL A 469 -32.03 23.21 7.86
N ALA A 470 -31.95 22.59 9.04
CA ALA A 470 -30.70 22.47 9.76
C ALA A 470 -29.78 21.54 8.97
N TYR A 471 -28.74 22.10 8.34
CA TYR A 471 -27.68 21.30 7.73
C TYR A 471 -26.88 20.60 8.84
N PRO A 472 -26.58 19.30 8.72
CA PRO A 472 -25.86 18.55 9.77
C PRO A 472 -24.52 19.17 10.18
N LEU A 473 -23.90 19.94 9.27
CA LEU A 473 -22.60 20.58 9.41
C LEU A 473 -22.68 22.13 9.34
N ASP A 474 -23.83 22.73 9.69
CA ASP A 474 -24.06 24.19 9.56
C ASP A 474 -23.41 25.05 10.65
N ARG A 475 -22.64 24.46 11.56
CA ARG A 475 -22.00 25.13 12.70
C ARG A 475 -20.55 24.68 12.85
N ARG A 476 -19.79 25.42 13.66
CA ARG A 476 -18.48 24.96 14.12
C ARG A 476 -18.68 23.77 15.04
N ILE A 477 -18.35 22.58 14.55
CA ILE A 477 -18.53 21.31 15.26
C ILE A 477 -17.17 20.74 15.69
N LEU A 478 -16.12 21.05 14.94
CA LEU A 478 -14.78 20.52 15.12
C LEU A 478 -13.82 21.57 15.73
N PRO A 479 -12.80 21.12 16.49
CA PRO A 479 -11.77 21.98 17.06
C PRO A 479 -10.86 22.54 15.95
N THR A 480 -10.21 23.68 16.22
CA THR A 480 -9.33 24.36 15.23
C THR A 480 -8.00 23.64 14.99
N SER A 481 -7.66 22.69 15.84
CA SER A 481 -6.44 21.85 15.76
C SER A 481 -6.51 20.78 14.67
N VAL A 482 -7.67 20.54 14.06
CA VAL A 482 -7.84 19.48 13.06
C VAL A 482 -7.01 19.78 11.81
N GLU A 483 -6.10 18.87 11.50
CA GLU A 483 -5.24 18.88 10.32
C GLU A 483 -5.80 18.01 9.20
N GLU A 484 -6.59 16.99 9.55
CA GLU A 484 -7.10 16.01 8.59
C GLU A 484 -8.57 15.69 8.85
N LEU A 485 -9.39 15.87 7.81
CA LEU A 485 -10.82 15.64 7.88
C LEU A 485 -11.29 14.80 6.68
N SER A 486 -11.89 13.66 6.99
CA SER A 486 -12.59 12.85 5.99
C SER A 486 -14.10 12.91 6.20
N LEU A 487 -14.82 13.35 5.18
CA LEU A 487 -16.29 13.39 5.09
C LEU A 487 -16.78 12.62 3.85
N ALA A 488 -15.95 11.74 3.30
CA ALA A 488 -16.28 10.95 2.11
C ALA A 488 -17.55 10.11 2.29
N GLY A 489 -18.31 9.84 1.23
CA GLY A 489 -19.41 8.86 1.29
C GLY A 489 -20.60 9.23 2.17
N ASN A 490 -20.84 10.52 2.44
CA ASN A 490 -21.92 10.99 3.34
C ASN A 490 -23.19 11.47 2.60
N GLY A 491 -23.17 11.49 1.27
CA GLY A 491 -24.27 12.01 0.45
C GLY A 491 -24.44 13.54 0.53
N LEU A 492 -23.37 14.28 0.85
CA LEU A 492 -23.40 15.75 0.92
C LEU A 492 -23.68 16.34 -0.47
N ARG A 493 -24.63 17.27 -0.61
CA ARG A 493 -24.92 17.92 -1.91
C ARG A 493 -24.09 19.18 -2.15
N ARG A 494 -23.44 19.68 -1.10
CA ARG A 494 -22.59 20.89 -1.09
C ARG A 494 -21.42 20.68 -0.15
N VAL A 495 -20.32 21.40 -0.39
CA VAL A 495 -19.21 21.46 0.57
C VAL A 495 -19.71 22.15 1.85
N PRO A 496 -19.47 21.58 3.05
CA PRO A 496 -19.94 22.15 4.31
C PRO A 496 -19.05 23.31 4.79
N VAL A 497 -19.16 24.45 4.09
CA VAL A 497 -18.30 25.65 4.26
C VAL A 497 -18.19 26.09 5.72
N ARG A 498 -19.30 26.14 6.46
CA ARG A 498 -19.31 26.62 7.84
C ARG A 498 -18.53 25.71 8.80
N CYS A 499 -18.36 24.44 8.46
CA CYS A 499 -17.50 23.51 9.17
C CYS A 499 -16.06 23.60 8.68
N THR A 500 -15.83 23.57 7.36
CA THR A 500 -14.48 23.47 6.78
C THR A 500 -13.70 24.78 6.81
N SER A 501 -14.33 25.93 6.62
CA SER A 501 -13.65 27.23 6.63
C SER A 501 -13.15 27.66 8.01
N ARG A 502 -13.62 26.99 9.07
CA ARG A 502 -13.23 27.25 10.47
C ARG A 502 -12.11 26.33 10.96
N LEU A 503 -11.43 25.64 10.05
CA LEU A 503 -10.31 24.74 10.31
C LEU A 503 -9.03 25.32 9.69
N PRO A 504 -8.33 26.24 10.39
CA PRO A 504 -7.16 26.93 9.84
C PRO A 504 -5.94 26.02 9.70
N GLU A 505 -5.86 24.94 10.49
CA GLU A 505 -4.78 23.95 10.45
C GLU A 505 -5.00 22.84 9.42
N LEU A 506 -6.13 22.85 8.69
CA LEU A 506 -6.51 21.77 7.79
C LEU A 506 -5.52 21.63 6.62
N ARG A 507 -4.91 20.45 6.50
CA ARG A 507 -3.96 20.04 5.47
C ARG A 507 -4.58 19.06 4.48
N ARG A 508 -5.39 18.11 4.97
CA ARG A 508 -6.02 17.09 4.13
C ARG A 508 -7.54 17.11 4.29
N LEU A 509 -8.25 17.25 3.18
CA LEU A 509 -9.71 17.23 3.14
C LEU A 509 -10.21 16.22 2.12
N ASN A 510 -10.90 15.19 2.60
CA ASN A 510 -11.51 14.18 1.76
C ASN A 510 -13.04 14.34 1.72
N LEU A 511 -13.57 14.67 0.54
CA LEU A 511 -14.99 14.82 0.23
C LEU A 511 -15.43 13.85 -0.88
N ALA A 512 -14.65 12.82 -1.17
CA ALA A 512 -14.92 11.80 -2.19
C ALA A 512 -16.28 11.11 -2.02
N GLY A 513 -16.89 10.63 -3.11
CA GLY A 513 -18.07 9.75 -3.01
C GLY A 513 -19.31 10.43 -2.42
N ASN A 514 -19.43 11.75 -2.53
CA ASN A 514 -20.60 12.52 -2.08
C ASN A 514 -21.52 12.86 -3.28
N GLU A 515 -22.51 13.74 -3.06
CA GLU A 515 -23.45 14.21 -4.09
C GLU A 515 -23.20 15.67 -4.48
N ILE A 516 -21.96 16.17 -4.32
CA ILE A 516 -21.65 17.58 -4.50
C ILE A 516 -21.83 17.98 -5.97
N VAL A 517 -22.64 19.01 -6.23
CA VAL A 517 -23.01 19.41 -7.60
C VAL A 517 -22.12 20.54 -8.17
N SER A 518 -21.58 21.39 -7.30
CA SER A 518 -20.78 22.54 -7.71
C SER A 518 -19.78 22.96 -6.63
N VAL A 519 -18.63 23.47 -7.05
CA VAL A 519 -17.63 24.07 -6.15
C VAL A 519 -17.57 25.58 -6.39
N GLN A 520 -17.84 26.36 -5.35
CA GLN A 520 -17.86 27.83 -5.36
C GLN A 520 -16.62 28.39 -4.61
N LEU A 521 -16.71 29.62 -4.08
CA LEU A 521 -15.65 30.27 -3.28
C LEU A 521 -15.64 29.75 -1.82
N GLN A 522 -15.47 28.45 -1.61
CA GLN A 522 -15.72 27.81 -0.31
C GLN A 522 -14.45 27.52 0.50
N PHE A 523 -13.29 27.57 -0.14
CA PHE A 523 -12.00 27.19 0.46
C PHE A 523 -11.10 28.38 0.81
N TYR A 524 -11.64 29.60 0.81
CA TYR A 524 -10.88 30.85 1.00
C TYR A 524 -10.12 30.95 2.33
N SER A 525 -10.50 30.19 3.37
CA SER A 525 -9.85 30.19 4.68
C SER A 525 -8.89 29.02 4.92
N ASN A 526 -8.76 28.08 3.96
CA ASN A 526 -7.98 26.85 4.15
C ASN A 526 -6.58 26.94 3.53
N ALA A 527 -5.83 27.99 3.89
CA ALA A 527 -4.53 28.29 3.27
C ALA A 527 -3.47 27.19 3.46
N LYS A 528 -3.59 26.34 4.51
CA LYS A 528 -2.66 25.22 4.79
C LYS A 528 -3.01 23.92 4.05
N LEU A 529 -4.10 23.89 3.28
CA LEU A 529 -4.55 22.68 2.60
C LEU A 529 -3.54 22.25 1.53
N THR A 530 -3.06 21.02 1.65
CA THR A 530 -2.11 20.39 0.71
C THR A 530 -2.80 19.34 -0.16
N GLU A 531 -3.86 18.70 0.34
CA GLU A 531 -4.59 17.66 -0.37
C GLU A 531 -6.11 17.88 -0.30
N LEU A 532 -6.76 17.89 -1.47
CA LEU A 532 -8.20 17.99 -1.61
C LEU A 532 -8.70 16.89 -2.54
N ASN A 533 -9.50 15.98 -1.99
CA ASN A 533 -10.15 14.94 -2.75
C ASN A 533 -11.65 15.21 -2.91
N LEU A 534 -12.09 15.39 -4.16
CA LEU A 534 -13.47 15.64 -4.57
C LEU A 534 -13.95 14.60 -5.60
N ASN A 535 -13.23 13.48 -5.76
CA ASN A 535 -13.56 12.50 -6.77
C ASN A 535 -14.91 11.81 -6.50
N ASN A 536 -15.49 11.22 -7.54
CA ASN A 536 -16.75 10.47 -7.46
C ASN A 536 -17.88 11.30 -6.81
N ASN A 537 -18.09 12.51 -7.31
CA ASN A 537 -19.17 13.40 -6.91
C ASN A 537 -20.11 13.66 -8.11
N ARG A 538 -20.96 14.68 -8.04
CA ARG A 538 -21.85 15.12 -9.12
C ARG A 538 -21.44 16.49 -9.67
N ILE A 539 -20.16 16.84 -9.57
CA ILE A 539 -19.69 18.18 -9.88
C ILE A 539 -19.78 18.40 -11.39
N SER A 540 -20.61 19.35 -11.80
CA SER A 540 -20.75 19.76 -13.19
C SER A 540 -20.37 21.22 -13.43
N ARG A 541 -20.08 21.97 -12.36
CA ARG A 541 -19.72 23.40 -12.43
C ARG A 541 -18.64 23.72 -11.39
N LEU A 542 -17.58 24.39 -11.86
CA LEU A 542 -16.52 24.94 -11.04
C LEU A 542 -16.51 26.46 -11.20
N HIS A 543 -16.50 27.19 -10.09
CA HIS A 543 -16.31 28.64 -10.12
C HIS A 543 -14.86 28.96 -10.53
N PRO A 544 -14.59 30.01 -11.35
CA PRO A 544 -13.23 30.33 -11.82
C PRO A 544 -12.20 30.43 -10.71
N LYS A 545 -12.56 31.04 -9.58
CA LYS A 545 -11.70 31.19 -8.38
C LYS A 545 -11.95 30.14 -7.28
N ALA A 546 -12.53 28.98 -7.61
CA ALA A 546 -12.89 27.96 -6.62
C ALA A 546 -11.71 27.50 -5.76
N PHE A 547 -10.51 27.40 -6.36
CA PHE A 547 -9.29 26.91 -5.71
C PHE A 547 -8.21 27.97 -5.55
N ALA A 548 -8.42 29.20 -6.05
CA ALA A 548 -7.38 30.24 -6.14
C ALA A 548 -6.72 30.60 -4.79
N ALA A 549 -7.44 30.45 -3.67
CA ALA A 549 -6.91 30.73 -2.33
C ALA A 549 -6.05 29.60 -1.74
N LEU A 550 -6.00 28.42 -2.36
CA LEU A 550 -5.35 27.23 -1.84
C LEU A 550 -3.86 27.18 -2.21
N ASN A 551 -3.10 28.16 -1.74
CA ASN A 551 -1.72 28.41 -2.17
C ASN A 551 -0.74 27.25 -1.91
N ASN A 552 -1.05 26.36 -0.97
CA ASN A 552 -0.22 25.20 -0.63
C ASN A 552 -0.73 23.87 -1.22
N LEU A 553 -1.78 23.90 -2.04
CA LEU A 553 -2.40 22.69 -2.57
C LEU A 553 -1.45 21.99 -3.55
N GLN A 554 -1.15 20.73 -3.26
CA GLN A 554 -0.27 19.89 -4.06
C GLN A 554 -1.04 18.77 -4.76
N HIS A 555 -2.14 18.29 -4.16
CA HIS A 555 -2.93 17.20 -4.72
C HIS A 555 -4.40 17.62 -4.83
N LEU A 556 -4.92 17.63 -6.07
CA LEU A 556 -6.33 17.87 -6.35
C LEU A 556 -6.89 16.72 -7.18
N ASN A 557 -7.88 16.00 -6.64
CA ASN A 557 -8.57 14.95 -7.37
C ASN A 557 -10.04 15.34 -7.63
N LEU A 558 -10.38 15.50 -8.90
CA LEU A 558 -11.71 15.81 -9.41
C LEU A 558 -12.28 14.68 -10.27
N GLY A 559 -11.62 13.53 -10.33
CA GLY A 559 -12.04 12.41 -11.18
C GLY A 559 -13.46 11.91 -10.89
N TRP A 560 -14.05 11.17 -11.82
CA TRP A 560 -15.41 10.64 -11.70
C TRP A 560 -16.46 11.72 -11.39
N ASN A 561 -16.33 12.88 -12.03
CA ASN A 561 -17.32 13.97 -11.97
C ASN A 561 -17.80 14.35 -13.37
N PRO A 562 -19.09 14.67 -13.58
CA PRO A 562 -19.61 15.04 -14.89
C PRO A 562 -19.26 16.50 -15.27
N LEU A 563 -17.97 16.86 -15.31
CA LEU A 563 -17.51 18.23 -15.50
C LEU A 563 -17.79 18.78 -16.91
N LEU A 564 -17.66 17.95 -17.95
CA LEU A 564 -17.71 18.32 -19.38
C LEU A 564 -16.58 19.25 -19.85
N SER A 565 -16.20 20.25 -19.03
CA SER A 565 -15.07 21.14 -19.24
C SER A 565 -14.52 21.64 -17.90
N ILE A 566 -13.22 21.98 -17.87
CA ILE A 566 -12.55 22.63 -16.73
C ILE A 566 -12.49 24.18 -16.87
N GLY A 567 -12.96 24.73 -17.99
CA GLY A 567 -13.18 26.17 -18.22
C GLY A 567 -12.01 27.08 -17.83
N THR A 568 -12.32 28.27 -17.29
CA THR A 568 -11.35 29.28 -16.83
C THR A 568 -11.02 29.15 -15.34
N VAL A 569 -11.02 27.92 -14.80
CA VAL A 569 -10.69 27.69 -13.40
C VAL A 569 -9.20 27.96 -13.16
N GLU A 570 -8.91 28.83 -12.21
CA GLU A 570 -7.56 29.14 -11.75
C GLU A 570 -7.10 28.05 -10.77
N PHE A 571 -6.16 27.22 -11.23
CA PHE A 571 -5.56 26.16 -10.42
C PHE A 571 -4.39 26.70 -9.57
N PRO A 572 -4.18 26.17 -8.35
CA PRO A 572 -3.09 26.62 -7.49
C PRO A 572 -1.69 26.34 -8.07
N ALA A 573 -0.78 27.31 -7.95
CA ALA A 573 0.56 27.24 -8.54
C ALA A 573 1.49 26.14 -7.97
N GLN A 574 1.18 25.61 -6.78
CA GLN A 574 1.95 24.55 -6.10
C GLN A 574 1.44 23.13 -6.44
N LEU A 575 0.46 23.01 -7.34
CA LEU A 575 -0.15 21.74 -7.67
C LEU A 575 0.86 20.79 -8.32
N ARG A 576 0.93 19.56 -7.81
CA ARG A 576 1.80 18.47 -8.27
C ARG A 576 1.03 17.33 -8.93
N TYR A 577 -0.21 17.11 -8.48
CA TYR A 577 -1.11 16.12 -9.00
C TYR A 577 -2.47 16.75 -9.32
N LEU A 578 -2.95 16.53 -10.55
CA LEU A 578 -4.30 16.86 -10.97
C LEU A 578 -4.98 15.60 -11.54
N GLY A 579 -5.99 15.11 -10.83
CA GLY A 579 -6.80 13.97 -11.25
C GLY A 579 -8.09 14.41 -11.93
N LEU A 580 -8.28 14.03 -13.19
CA LEU A 580 -9.46 14.31 -14.02
C LEU A 580 -9.95 13.06 -14.76
N THR A 581 -9.61 11.86 -14.26
CA THR A 581 -10.13 10.59 -14.80
C THR A 581 -11.66 10.59 -14.85
N HIS A 582 -12.27 10.04 -15.91
CA HIS A 582 -13.73 9.94 -16.04
C HIS A 582 -14.49 11.28 -15.83
N ALA A 583 -13.89 12.42 -16.20
CA ALA A 583 -14.49 13.74 -16.05
C ALA A 583 -15.46 14.15 -17.19
N ARG A 584 -15.63 13.27 -18.20
CA ARG A 584 -16.40 13.49 -19.44
C ARG A 584 -15.89 14.66 -20.29
N LEU A 585 -14.59 14.95 -20.21
CA LEU A 585 -13.96 16.01 -20.99
C LEU A 585 -13.91 15.61 -22.46
N LYS A 586 -14.26 16.53 -23.36
CA LYS A 586 -14.09 16.36 -24.81
C LYS A 586 -12.86 17.08 -25.35
N GLN A 587 -12.38 18.08 -24.63
CA GLN A 587 -11.22 18.91 -24.94
C GLN A 587 -10.64 19.49 -23.65
N ILE A 588 -9.40 19.99 -23.72
CA ILE A 588 -8.67 20.62 -22.61
C ILE A 588 -8.50 22.11 -22.92
N ASP A 589 -9.47 22.91 -22.50
CA ASP A 589 -9.46 24.36 -22.72
C ASP A 589 -9.35 25.09 -21.38
N ASN A 590 -8.13 25.23 -20.87
CA ASN A 590 -7.89 26.01 -19.66
C ASN A 590 -6.55 26.75 -19.76
N VAL A 591 -6.63 28.08 -19.86
CA VAL A 591 -5.48 28.98 -20.03
C VAL A 591 -4.50 28.94 -18.84
N TYR A 592 -4.93 28.49 -17.67
CA TYR A 592 -4.11 28.46 -16.47
C TYR A 592 -3.31 27.16 -16.32
N LEU A 593 -3.63 26.08 -17.04
CA LEU A 593 -2.86 24.82 -16.94
C LEU A 593 -1.40 25.00 -17.34
N SER A 594 -1.13 25.77 -18.41
CA SER A 594 0.23 26.08 -18.87
C SER A 594 1.06 26.84 -17.83
N THR A 595 0.42 27.50 -16.86
CA THR A 595 1.10 28.24 -15.79
C THR A 595 1.62 27.36 -14.65
N LEU A 596 1.24 26.08 -14.60
CA LEU A 596 1.54 25.18 -13.50
C LEU A 596 2.96 24.59 -13.58
N LYS A 597 3.91 25.30 -12.99
CA LYS A 597 5.35 24.93 -13.03
C LYS A 597 5.74 23.69 -12.23
N HIS A 598 4.87 23.19 -11.35
CA HIS A 598 5.16 22.06 -10.45
C HIS A 598 4.29 20.82 -10.72
N LEU A 599 3.45 20.85 -11.76
CA LEU A 599 2.51 19.77 -12.05
C LEU A 599 3.26 18.58 -12.64
N HIS A 600 3.50 17.55 -11.85
CA HIS A 600 4.24 16.37 -12.30
C HIS A 600 3.33 15.26 -12.83
N HIS A 601 2.11 15.15 -12.32
CA HIS A 601 1.17 14.08 -12.68
C HIS A 601 -0.17 14.68 -13.11
N LEU A 602 -0.57 14.36 -14.34
CA LEU A 602 -1.87 14.70 -14.89
C LEU A 602 -2.59 13.44 -15.36
N ASP A 603 -3.73 13.15 -14.74
CA ASP A 603 -4.57 12.00 -15.11
C ASP A 603 -5.79 12.48 -15.89
N LEU A 604 -5.83 12.17 -17.19
CA LEU A 604 -6.92 12.45 -18.11
C LEU A 604 -7.58 11.16 -18.62
N SER A 605 -7.36 10.04 -17.95
CA SER A 605 -7.86 8.73 -18.36
C SER A 605 -9.39 8.69 -18.46
N PHE A 606 -9.90 7.84 -19.34
CA PHE A 606 -11.31 7.54 -19.57
C PHE A 606 -12.20 8.79 -19.76
N ASN A 607 -11.69 9.76 -20.52
CA ASN A 607 -12.45 10.90 -21.00
C ASN A 607 -12.91 10.68 -22.46
N GLY A 608 -13.44 11.72 -23.08
CA GLY A 608 -13.86 11.74 -24.48
C GLY A 608 -12.89 12.51 -25.37
N LEU A 609 -11.61 12.56 -25.03
CA LEU A 609 -10.60 13.33 -25.76
C LEU A 609 -10.27 12.64 -27.08
N LYS A 610 -10.39 13.38 -28.18
CA LYS A 610 -9.94 12.93 -29.51
C LYS A 610 -8.53 13.40 -29.81
N THR A 611 -8.25 14.66 -29.53
CA THR A 611 -6.93 15.27 -29.70
C THR A 611 -6.62 16.13 -28.48
N ILE A 612 -5.35 16.50 -28.30
CA ILE A 612 -4.92 17.48 -27.31
C ILE A 612 -3.94 18.41 -28.01
N HIS A 613 -4.28 19.70 -28.10
CA HIS A 613 -3.41 20.69 -28.70
C HIS A 613 -2.32 21.10 -27.70
N ALA A 614 -1.20 20.39 -27.71
CA ALA A 614 0.02 20.78 -27.01
C ALA A 614 1.08 21.14 -28.05
N THR A 615 1.57 22.38 -28.06
CA THR A 615 2.66 22.82 -28.94
C THR A 615 3.99 22.79 -28.20
N ALA A 616 5.08 22.63 -28.96
CA ALA A 616 6.45 22.60 -28.44
C ALA A 616 6.82 23.94 -27.76
N VAL A 617 7.81 23.88 -26.88
CA VAL A 617 8.26 25.00 -26.03
C VAL A 617 8.66 26.20 -26.89
N GLY A 618 7.90 27.31 -26.79
CA GLY A 618 8.21 28.58 -27.46
C GLY A 618 7.02 29.26 -28.15
N GLU A 619 5.91 28.55 -28.37
CA GLU A 619 4.68 29.13 -28.92
C GLU A 619 3.68 29.49 -27.83
N SER A 620 3.10 30.69 -27.91
CA SER A 620 2.20 31.30 -26.92
C SER A 620 0.85 30.58 -26.69
N THR A 621 0.69 29.35 -27.19
CA THR A 621 -0.59 28.63 -27.32
C THR A 621 -0.61 27.23 -26.69
N SER A 622 0.49 26.74 -26.11
CA SER A 622 0.52 25.38 -25.54
C SER A 622 -0.42 25.23 -24.34
N THR A 623 -1.35 24.28 -24.41
CA THR A 623 -2.35 24.03 -23.34
C THR A 623 -1.79 23.26 -22.15
N LEU A 624 -0.69 22.51 -22.32
CA LEU A 624 -0.08 21.66 -21.28
C LEU A 624 1.25 22.24 -20.77
N PRO A 625 1.51 22.21 -19.45
CA PRO A 625 2.77 22.66 -18.88
C PRO A 625 3.90 21.64 -19.07
N ALA A 626 5.10 22.12 -19.43
CA ALA A 626 6.31 21.29 -19.60
C ALA A 626 6.81 20.57 -18.32
N SER A 627 6.22 20.89 -17.16
CA SER A 627 6.56 20.28 -15.85
C SER A 627 6.03 18.85 -15.67
N ILE A 628 5.12 18.40 -16.55
CA ILE A 628 4.49 17.08 -16.48
C ILE A 628 5.55 15.99 -16.71
N VAL A 629 5.58 15.02 -15.80
CA VAL A 629 6.44 13.83 -15.88
C VAL A 629 5.60 12.60 -16.27
N TYR A 630 4.37 12.54 -15.77
CA TYR A 630 3.44 11.44 -16.01
C TYR A 630 2.11 11.97 -16.53
N LEU A 631 1.69 11.45 -17.69
CA LEU A 631 0.41 11.75 -18.31
C LEU A 631 -0.35 10.46 -18.57
N ASP A 632 -1.57 10.36 -18.02
CA ASP A 632 -2.46 9.24 -18.30
C ASP A 632 -3.54 9.64 -19.32
N LEU A 633 -3.59 8.93 -20.44
CA LEU A 633 -4.56 9.10 -21.53
C LEU A 633 -5.36 7.82 -21.81
N GLU A 634 -5.23 6.79 -20.97
CA GLU A 634 -5.90 5.51 -21.16
C GLU A 634 -7.40 5.68 -21.40
N GLY A 635 -8.00 4.89 -22.27
CA GLY A 635 -9.45 4.87 -22.46
C GLY A 635 -10.05 6.12 -23.15
N ASN A 636 -9.23 7.00 -23.73
CA ASN A 636 -9.71 8.10 -24.58
C ASN A 636 -9.85 7.68 -26.05
N PRO A 637 -10.86 8.19 -26.79
CA PRO A 637 -11.05 7.90 -28.21
C PRO A 637 -10.10 8.72 -29.09
N LEU A 638 -8.79 8.54 -28.93
CA LEU A 638 -7.77 9.33 -29.61
C LEU A 638 -7.84 9.21 -31.14
N ASP A 639 -7.81 10.34 -31.83
CA ASP A 639 -7.66 10.43 -33.27
C ASP A 639 -6.19 10.55 -33.63
N CYS A 640 -5.59 9.44 -34.05
CA CYS A 640 -4.21 9.34 -34.45
C CYS A 640 -4.01 9.69 -35.93
N SER A 641 -4.70 10.71 -36.44
CA SER A 641 -4.37 11.38 -37.69
C SER A 641 -3.23 12.38 -37.45
N CYS A 642 -2.72 13.06 -38.50
CA CYS A 642 -1.69 14.09 -38.37
C CYS A 642 -2.06 15.24 -37.39
N GLN A 643 -3.31 15.35 -36.96
CA GLN A 643 -3.76 16.30 -35.93
C GLN A 643 -3.20 15.99 -34.53
N LEU A 644 -2.75 14.76 -34.27
CA LEU A 644 -2.15 14.37 -32.99
C LEU A 644 -0.62 14.59 -32.95
N LEU A 645 -0.01 14.94 -34.08
CA LEU A 645 1.43 15.13 -34.22
C LEU A 645 1.97 16.09 -33.14
N THR A 646 1.30 17.21 -32.91
CA THR A 646 1.74 18.23 -31.95
C THR A 646 1.87 17.66 -30.53
N LEU A 647 0.91 16.82 -30.11
CA LEU A 647 0.97 16.13 -28.82
C LEU A 647 2.14 15.15 -28.76
N VAL A 648 2.36 14.37 -29.82
CA VAL A 648 3.44 13.38 -29.90
C VAL A 648 4.81 14.05 -29.84
N ASP A 649 5.00 15.13 -30.57
CA ASP A 649 6.23 15.93 -30.54
C ASP A 649 6.46 16.49 -29.13
N TRP A 650 5.42 17.06 -28.52
CA TRP A 650 5.49 17.58 -27.16
C TRP A 650 5.86 16.50 -26.13
N LEU A 651 5.27 15.31 -26.21
CA LEU A 651 5.58 14.17 -25.33
C LEU A 651 7.05 13.74 -25.47
N THR A 652 7.54 13.69 -26.70
CA THR A 652 8.91 13.26 -27.03
C THR A 652 9.94 14.28 -26.55
N VAL A 653 9.71 15.57 -26.82
CA VAL A 653 10.61 16.66 -26.41
C VAL A 653 10.71 16.77 -24.88
N ASN A 654 9.59 16.59 -24.18
CA ASN A 654 9.56 16.71 -22.72
C ASN A 654 9.81 15.38 -21.98
N ALA A 655 10.13 14.29 -22.70
CA ALA A 655 10.37 12.96 -22.14
C ALA A 655 9.26 12.48 -21.18
N VAL A 656 8.00 12.78 -21.51
CA VAL A 656 6.84 12.46 -20.67
C VAL A 656 6.55 10.97 -20.70
N THR A 657 6.34 10.38 -19.53
CA THR A 657 5.93 8.98 -19.42
C THR A 657 4.41 8.86 -19.60
N LEU A 658 3.99 8.10 -20.61
CA LEU A 658 2.60 7.68 -20.78
C LEU A 658 2.31 6.38 -20.00
N SER A 659 1.06 6.19 -19.58
CA SER A 659 0.58 4.90 -19.07
C SER A 659 0.77 3.79 -20.12
N THR A 660 1.50 2.74 -19.75
CA THR A 660 2.14 1.79 -20.68
C THR A 660 1.24 0.66 -21.20
N SER A 661 -0.03 0.59 -20.79
CA SER A 661 -0.89 -0.56 -21.12
C SER A 661 -2.25 -0.22 -21.76
N GLY A 662 -2.70 1.04 -21.76
CA GLY A 662 -4.07 1.39 -22.17
C GLY A 662 -4.23 2.56 -23.15
N THR A 663 -3.16 3.28 -23.51
CA THR A 663 -3.26 4.40 -24.47
C THR A 663 -3.22 3.87 -25.90
N ILE A 664 -4.37 3.88 -26.58
CA ILE A 664 -4.51 3.36 -27.94
C ILE A 664 -5.25 4.34 -28.86
N CYS A 665 -4.95 4.25 -30.14
CA CYS A 665 -5.66 4.96 -31.20
C CYS A 665 -7.06 4.38 -31.41
N TYR A 666 -8.04 5.25 -31.60
CA TYR A 666 -9.42 4.88 -31.89
C TYR A 666 -9.83 5.23 -33.33
N THR A 667 -9.40 6.39 -33.82
CA THR A 667 -9.49 6.79 -35.22
C THR A 667 -8.12 7.15 -35.80
N PRO A 668 -7.96 7.11 -37.14
CA PRO A 668 -8.84 6.47 -38.11
C PRO A 668 -8.90 4.94 -37.91
N LYS A 669 -9.93 4.27 -38.48
CA LYS A 669 -10.16 2.82 -38.28
C LYS A 669 -8.94 1.96 -38.63
N SER A 670 -8.12 2.39 -39.58
CA SER A 670 -6.90 1.71 -40.02
C SER A 670 -5.81 1.64 -38.94
N LEU A 671 -5.78 2.59 -38.00
CA LEU A 671 -4.78 2.69 -36.94
C LEU A 671 -5.32 2.26 -35.57
N ARG A 672 -6.56 1.74 -35.53
CA ARG A 672 -7.23 1.40 -34.29
C ARG A 672 -6.44 0.35 -33.50
N TYR A 673 -6.42 0.49 -32.16
CA TYR A 673 -5.72 -0.38 -31.22
C TYR A 673 -4.18 -0.26 -31.21
N LEU A 674 -3.60 0.61 -32.05
CA LEU A 674 -2.17 0.87 -32.05
C LEU A 674 -1.81 1.91 -30.99
N HIS A 675 -0.60 1.81 -30.44
CA HIS A 675 -0.07 2.76 -29.47
C HIS A 675 0.61 3.94 -30.18
N PRO A 676 0.24 5.21 -29.87
CA PRO A 676 0.64 6.37 -30.66
C PRO A 676 2.14 6.66 -30.69
N LEU A 677 2.88 6.32 -29.63
CA LEU A 677 4.34 6.49 -29.56
C LEU A 677 5.16 5.27 -29.99
N ARG A 678 4.55 4.08 -29.99
CA ARG A 678 5.29 2.81 -30.16
C ARG A 678 5.12 2.23 -31.55
N ASP A 679 3.91 2.36 -32.10
CA ASP A 679 3.48 1.60 -33.27
C ASP A 679 3.35 2.50 -34.53
N LEU A 680 3.35 3.84 -34.37
CA LEU A 680 3.13 4.80 -35.45
C LEU A 680 4.36 5.65 -35.77
N CYS A 681 4.59 5.91 -37.07
CA CYS A 681 5.65 6.77 -37.57
C CYS A 681 5.09 8.08 -38.10
N TRP A 682 5.41 9.18 -37.41
CA TRP A 682 4.82 10.51 -37.62
C TRP A 682 5.49 11.35 -38.71
N SER A 683 6.61 10.90 -39.27
CA SER A 683 7.41 11.61 -40.28
C SER A 683 6.71 11.86 -41.61
N SER A 684 5.56 11.20 -41.87
CA SER A 684 4.76 11.39 -43.08
C SER A 684 3.83 12.61 -43.02
N CYS A 685 3.65 13.21 -41.84
CA CYS A 685 2.87 14.43 -41.67
C CYS A 685 3.75 15.64 -42.04
N GLN A 686 3.83 15.98 -43.33
CA GLN A 686 4.53 17.18 -43.79
C GLN A 686 3.69 18.44 -43.54
N SER A 687 4.32 19.49 -43.01
CA SER A 687 3.77 20.84 -42.91
C SER A 687 3.79 21.51 -44.29
N ASP A 688 2.63 21.93 -44.81
CA ASP A 688 2.55 22.85 -45.93
C ASP A 688 3.07 24.22 -45.48
N ASP A 689 4.36 24.45 -45.63
CA ASP A 689 4.97 25.78 -45.64
C ASP A 689 6.21 25.72 -46.55
N THR A 690 6.00 25.89 -47.85
CA THR A 690 6.94 26.56 -48.77
C THR A 690 6.31 26.67 -50.16
N ASN A 691 5.72 27.84 -50.41
CA ASN A 691 5.64 28.41 -51.75
C ASN A 691 7.09 28.67 -52.22
N THR A 692 7.64 27.81 -53.06
CA THR A 692 8.69 28.18 -54.01
C THR A 692 8.55 27.34 -55.26
N ASP A 693 8.07 27.99 -56.33
CA ASP A 693 8.18 27.56 -57.72
C ASP A 693 9.64 27.33 -58.13
N ASN A 694 9.80 26.61 -59.24
CA ASN A 694 11.02 26.24 -60.00
C ASN A 694 11.69 24.93 -59.56
N ASP A 695 11.49 23.84 -60.32
CA ASP A 695 12.25 23.66 -61.57
C ASP A 695 11.79 22.44 -62.38
N THR A 696 11.93 22.57 -63.69
CA THR A 696 11.57 21.63 -64.76
C THR A 696 12.53 20.44 -64.88
N SER A 697 12.00 19.22 -65.12
CA SER A 697 12.27 18.36 -66.31
C SER A 697 12.13 16.85 -66.11
N SER A 698 11.60 16.20 -67.16
CA SER A 698 11.71 14.78 -67.57
C SER A 698 10.73 13.69 -67.07
N SER A 699 9.65 13.54 -67.85
CA SER A 699 9.14 12.33 -68.52
C SER A 699 8.93 10.97 -67.79
N SER A 700 7.65 10.59 -67.77
CA SER A 700 7.05 9.30 -68.15
C SER A 700 7.06 8.12 -67.16
N ARG A 701 5.90 7.82 -66.56
CA ARG A 701 4.94 6.78 -67.00
C ARG A 701 3.77 6.71 -66.01
N GLY A 702 2.56 6.59 -66.55
CA GLY A 702 1.30 6.64 -65.81
C GLY A 702 1.01 5.42 -64.94
N GLY A 703 0.03 5.61 -64.07
CA GLY A 703 -0.57 4.62 -63.18
C GLY A 703 -1.24 5.35 -62.03
N ASP A 704 -2.55 5.54 -62.14
CA ASP A 704 -3.42 6.12 -61.12
C ASP A 704 -3.15 5.50 -59.74
N ASP A 705 -2.72 6.32 -58.79
CA ASP A 705 -3.01 6.11 -57.38
C ASP A 705 -3.13 7.48 -56.73
N PHE A 706 -4.37 7.85 -56.39
CA PHE A 706 -4.66 8.97 -55.50
C PHE A 706 -3.89 8.75 -54.20
N ARG A 707 -2.71 9.37 -54.07
CA ARG A 707 -1.98 9.46 -52.81
C ARG A 707 -2.85 10.25 -51.82
N ASN A 708 -3.59 9.53 -51.00
CA ASN A 708 -4.14 10.04 -49.75
C ASN A 708 -2.96 10.49 -48.88
N ARG A 709 -2.67 11.80 -48.88
CA ARG A 709 -1.54 12.43 -48.15
C ARG A 709 -1.66 12.34 -46.61
N ASP A 710 -2.72 11.71 -46.08
CA ASP A 710 -2.95 11.51 -44.64
C ASP A 710 -2.60 10.10 -44.13
N SER A 711 -1.94 9.26 -44.95
CA SER A 711 -1.72 7.85 -44.65
C SER A 711 -0.48 7.64 -43.77
N LEU A 712 -0.61 7.73 -42.45
CA LEU A 712 0.43 7.30 -41.49
C LEU A 712 0.78 5.83 -41.73
N HIS A 713 2.08 5.52 -41.81
CA HIS A 713 2.59 4.16 -42.01
C HIS A 713 3.00 3.50 -40.68
N PHE A 714 2.91 2.16 -40.63
CA PHE A 714 3.50 1.36 -39.55
C PHE A 714 5.02 1.60 -39.51
N CYS A 715 5.58 1.85 -38.32
CA CYS A 715 7.03 1.88 -38.21
C CYS A 715 7.60 0.50 -38.59
N LYS A 716 8.60 0.47 -39.48
CA LYS A 716 9.46 -0.71 -39.62
C LYS A 716 10.05 -0.99 -38.22
N PRO A 717 10.05 -2.25 -37.78
CA PRO A 717 10.60 -2.60 -36.47
C PRO A 717 12.08 -2.21 -36.43
N ILE A 718 12.46 -1.41 -35.42
CA ILE A 718 13.85 -1.11 -35.07
C ILE A 718 14.38 -2.22 -34.17
#